data_AF-A0A0G4AWY9-F1
#
_entry.id   AF-A0A0G4AWY9-F1
#
_cell.length_a   1.000
_cell.length_b   1.000
_cell.length_c   1.000
_cell.angle_alpha   90.00
_cell.angle_beta   90.00
_cell.angle_gamma   90.00
#
_symmetry.space_group_name_H-M   'P 1'
#
loop_
_entity.id
_entity.type
_entity.pdbx_description
1 polymer ?
#
loop_
_entity_poly.entity_id
_entity_poly.type
_entity_poly.pdbx_seq_one_letter_code
_entity_poly.pdbx_strand_id
1 'polypeptide(L)'
;MARLPQPGGDSGNWGDILNDYLSQAHSPSGQLKAGSVSATNVIDGSLPQAKLDTNTQNLLARAATATQPADLASKLDQPAVDIRVRAVGDSVYSSKIVIDAEDYKQANDQYDHQRVQRAVNAASALGGGEVLLKLPNYTFRRGINMSGCNNVTIRGAGRTSTQIYVPGNEANAQVDSVFWTNGACSNLTFAGFTIKGTVVDDATGPRRSRTFAPTPGYSQAFTFRGDMIPDSNGATPNTAYPRVENIFIKDVKIDGSRTLPWLFSGVAGTAQGTNCEFRNTMDPGWIFCDRVVATDLTSVLSADNGFSFSRGNKSVIAANLYAINPAYYGLWVAGFLTSDGPTSRGPENFIISNVNIINAGMGGVLLDNAPRNGKITGLFINGVSRGPSDEPDVNGGVGIRFGGYPSDNRVSPSEYASRIEISDFVLINCAKGGVQPTGTQDCVVRNGLIVNPGSEFDHTGTTTIADTDTTQNFGIATAGIAASTVVRFTASDIRVVDDRSTPRANYPVYLEGTTGVEYTGITSHGTRRTAATDSVAVERRLLGSTVIQSMLIVPSGIRSGANAATGTIRGSDVNGAAGSRRQIGQALTAGTARWDVAASGDVESGANAGSNLVVAGYSDAGVKLADYLVIRRTDGRAAFGGAVQLKSYTTATRPTPASVGAGGQIYDSTLGYAITSDGTNWKFGPTVV
;
A
#
# COMPACT_ATOMS: atom_id res chain seq x y z
N MET A 1 117.21 35.72 -14.73
CA MET A 1 116.04 35.52 -13.85
C MET A 1 115.64 34.05 -13.95
N ALA A 2 115.55 33.34 -12.84
CA ALA A 2 115.13 31.94 -12.84
C ALA A 2 113.67 31.85 -13.24
N ARG A 3 113.38 31.30 -14.43
CA ARG A 3 112.01 30.93 -14.81
C ARG A 3 111.63 29.68 -14.03
N LEU A 4 110.38 29.59 -13.58
CA LEU A 4 109.86 28.34 -13.06
C LEU A 4 109.84 27.31 -14.22
N PRO A 5 110.27 26.06 -13.99
CA PRO A 5 110.21 25.00 -14.98
C PRO A 5 108.79 24.83 -15.52
N GLN A 6 108.66 24.67 -16.84
CA GLN A 6 107.37 24.37 -17.47
C GLN A 6 107.42 22.96 -18.04
N PRO A 7 106.42 22.09 -17.76
CA PRO A 7 106.42 20.73 -18.31
C PRO A 7 106.57 20.74 -19.84
N GLY A 8 107.67 20.17 -20.33
CA GLY A 8 108.00 20.10 -21.76
C GLY A 8 108.71 21.34 -22.34
N GLY A 9 109.08 22.31 -21.50
CA GLY A 9 109.64 23.60 -21.91
C GLY A 9 111.17 23.74 -21.74
N ASP A 10 111.83 22.83 -21.03
CA ASP A 10 113.27 22.85 -20.74
C ASP A 10 114.06 21.88 -21.65
N SER A 11 115.36 22.12 -21.91
CA SER A 11 116.17 21.32 -22.87
C SER A 11 117.55 20.92 -22.33
N GLY A 12 118.12 19.84 -22.88
CA GLY A 12 119.37 19.19 -22.42
C GLY A 12 119.11 18.19 -21.29
N ASN A 13 120.10 17.34 -20.95
CA ASN A 13 119.88 16.18 -20.05
C ASN A 13 119.07 16.49 -18.77
N TRP A 14 119.35 17.61 -18.09
CA TRP A 14 118.60 18.00 -16.89
C TRP A 14 117.22 18.59 -17.19
N GLY A 15 117.06 19.28 -18.32
CA GLY A 15 115.76 19.76 -18.79
C GLY A 15 114.85 18.61 -19.18
N ASP A 16 115.39 17.59 -19.84
CA ASP A 16 114.65 16.39 -20.24
C ASP A 16 114.21 15.58 -19.01
N ILE A 17 115.11 15.35 -18.04
CA ILE A 17 114.77 14.69 -16.76
C ILE A 17 113.71 15.48 -15.99
N LEU A 18 113.83 16.81 -15.96
CA LEU A 18 112.87 17.67 -15.26
C LEU A 18 111.50 17.64 -15.95
N ASN A 19 111.46 17.66 -17.27
CA ASN A 19 110.23 17.53 -18.04
C ASN A 19 109.57 16.17 -17.79
N ASP A 20 110.35 15.09 -17.82
CA ASP A 20 109.86 13.73 -17.54
C ASP A 20 109.31 13.62 -16.11
N TYR A 21 110.00 14.20 -15.13
CA TYR A 21 109.56 14.24 -13.74
C TYR A 21 108.27 15.04 -13.56
N LEU A 22 108.21 16.26 -14.11
CA LEU A 22 107.02 17.11 -14.01
C LEU A 22 105.83 16.51 -14.76
N SER A 23 106.08 15.83 -15.87
CA SER A 23 105.06 15.13 -16.65
C SER A 23 104.42 13.97 -15.89
N GLN A 24 105.00 13.47 -14.80
CA GLN A 24 104.37 12.41 -14.00
C GLN A 24 103.05 12.90 -13.39
N ALA A 25 102.99 14.15 -12.93
CA ALA A 25 101.85 14.68 -12.20
C ALA A 25 101.15 15.87 -12.88
N HIS A 26 101.81 16.56 -13.83
CA HIS A 26 101.29 17.77 -14.47
C HIS A 26 100.99 17.59 -15.97
N SER A 27 99.93 18.23 -16.45
CA SER A 27 99.64 18.42 -17.87
C SER A 27 100.68 19.37 -18.50
N PRO A 28 100.78 19.40 -19.84
CA PRO A 28 101.61 20.39 -20.54
C PRO A 28 101.23 21.86 -20.22
N SER A 29 100.01 22.10 -19.72
CA SER A 29 99.55 23.42 -19.27
C SER A 29 99.90 23.74 -17.82
N GLY A 30 100.66 22.88 -17.13
CA GLY A 30 101.09 23.07 -15.75
C GLY A 30 100.01 22.79 -14.69
N GLN A 31 98.85 22.25 -15.09
CA GLN A 31 97.80 21.79 -14.16
C GLN A 31 98.09 20.36 -13.70
N LEU A 32 97.58 19.93 -12.55
CA LEU A 32 97.66 18.52 -12.18
C LEU A 32 96.85 17.67 -13.18
N LYS A 33 97.39 16.52 -13.59
CA LYS A 33 96.64 15.53 -14.38
C LYS A 33 95.48 14.97 -13.57
N ALA A 34 94.42 14.55 -14.26
CA ALA A 34 93.32 13.82 -13.62
C ALA A 34 93.87 12.55 -12.96
N GLY A 35 93.52 12.33 -11.69
CA GLY A 35 94.02 11.19 -10.91
C GLY A 35 95.39 11.37 -10.27
N SER A 36 96.07 12.52 -10.46
CA SER A 36 97.34 12.82 -9.75
C SER A 36 97.20 12.92 -8.24
N VAL A 37 95.98 13.15 -7.74
CA VAL A 37 95.61 13.05 -6.32
C VAL A 37 94.69 11.85 -6.17
N SER A 38 95.22 10.76 -5.64
CA SER A 38 94.51 9.52 -5.31
C SER A 38 94.23 9.42 -3.82
N ALA A 39 93.45 8.41 -3.41
CA ALA A 39 93.22 8.12 -1.98
C ALA A 39 94.52 7.97 -1.18
N THR A 40 95.59 7.44 -1.80
CA THR A 40 96.92 7.31 -1.19
C THR A 40 97.59 8.65 -0.89
N ASN A 41 97.21 9.72 -1.61
CA ASN A 41 97.73 11.07 -1.41
C ASN A 41 96.93 11.86 -0.36
N VAL A 42 95.75 11.38 0.02
CA VAL A 42 94.84 11.99 1.00
C VAL A 42 94.94 11.20 2.30
N ILE A 43 95.78 11.66 3.22
CA ILE A 43 95.86 11.07 4.57
C ILE A 43 94.72 11.58 5.46
N ASP A 44 94.36 10.80 6.47
CA ASP A 44 93.29 11.16 7.40
C ASP A 44 93.49 12.56 8.00
N GLY A 45 92.46 13.40 7.92
CA GLY A 45 92.48 14.76 8.45
C GLY A 45 93.22 15.82 7.62
N SER A 46 93.86 15.45 6.50
CA SER A 46 94.63 16.40 5.67
C SER A 46 93.80 17.41 4.87
N LEU A 47 92.51 17.14 4.67
CA LEU A 47 91.57 18.01 3.95
C LEU A 47 90.49 18.53 4.90
N PRO A 48 90.77 19.53 5.75
CA PRO A 48 89.74 20.12 6.61
C PRO A 48 88.66 20.80 5.76
N GLN A 49 87.42 20.84 6.24
CA GLN A 49 86.26 21.37 5.50
C GLN A 49 86.50 22.76 4.88
N ALA A 50 87.26 23.62 5.57
CA ALA A 50 87.62 24.97 5.11
C ALA A 50 88.49 24.99 3.82
N LYS A 51 89.08 23.86 3.43
CA LYS A 51 89.89 23.69 2.21
C LYS A 51 89.08 23.17 1.02
N LEU A 52 87.82 22.76 1.23
CA LEU A 52 86.89 22.40 0.16
C LEU A 52 86.26 23.66 -0.44
N ASP A 53 85.74 23.58 -1.67
CA ASP A 53 85.05 24.72 -2.28
C ASP A 53 83.70 25.01 -1.57
N THR A 54 83.22 26.24 -1.70
CA THR A 54 82.00 26.71 -1.02
C THR A 54 80.76 25.87 -1.34
N ASN A 55 80.63 25.33 -2.56
CA ASN A 55 79.47 24.53 -2.92
C ASN A 55 79.48 23.19 -2.19
N THR A 56 80.65 22.53 -2.14
CA THR A 56 80.83 21.29 -1.38
C THR A 56 80.61 21.49 0.11
N GLN A 57 81.11 22.59 0.69
CA GLN A 57 80.85 22.94 2.10
C GLN A 57 79.35 23.11 2.39
N ASN A 58 78.60 23.77 1.50
CA ASN A 58 77.16 23.96 1.65
C ASN A 58 76.38 22.64 1.56
N LEU A 59 76.79 21.72 0.68
CA LEU A 59 76.18 20.39 0.59
C LEU A 59 76.43 19.57 1.86
N LEU A 60 77.65 19.62 2.42
CA LEU A 60 77.99 18.99 3.70
C LEU A 60 77.16 19.56 4.87
N ALA A 61 76.95 20.89 4.92
CA ALA A 61 76.12 21.52 5.93
C ALA A 61 74.64 21.12 5.84
N ARG A 62 74.11 20.96 4.62
CA ARG A 62 72.76 20.45 4.37
C ARG A 62 72.63 18.98 4.76
N ALA A 63 73.65 18.16 4.49
CA ALA A 63 73.68 16.76 4.90
C ALA A 63 73.75 16.60 6.43
N ALA A 64 74.49 17.49 7.11
CA ALA A 64 74.60 17.49 8.58
C ALA A 64 73.30 17.88 9.30
N THR A 65 72.37 18.54 8.62
CA THR A 65 71.07 18.98 9.15
C THR A 65 69.89 18.19 8.58
N ALA A 66 70.14 17.28 7.64
CA ALA A 66 69.12 16.38 7.11
C ALA A 66 68.76 15.32 8.16
N THR A 67 67.48 15.26 8.51
CA THR A 67 66.93 14.27 9.45
C THR A 67 67.13 12.85 8.89
N GLN A 68 67.99 12.07 9.52
CA GLN A 68 68.23 10.67 9.16
C GLN A 68 67.08 9.78 9.70
N PRO A 69 66.64 8.73 8.99
CA PRO A 69 65.53 7.85 9.37
C PRO A 69 65.63 7.22 10.77
N ALA A 70 66.82 7.16 11.36
CA ALA A 70 67.05 6.60 12.69
C ALA A 70 66.47 7.45 13.84
N ASP A 71 66.24 8.77 13.64
CA ASP A 71 65.72 9.65 14.70
C ASP A 71 64.19 9.58 14.91
N LEU A 72 63.48 8.81 14.06
CA LEU A 72 62.06 8.50 14.29
C LEU A 72 61.88 7.24 15.16
N ALA A 73 62.77 6.26 15.05
CA ALA A 73 62.65 5.00 15.78
C ALA A 73 62.88 5.19 17.29
N SER A 74 63.78 6.09 17.69
CA SER A 74 64.07 6.40 19.09
C SER A 74 62.97 7.22 19.79
N LYS A 75 62.06 7.85 19.01
CA LYS A 75 60.93 8.63 19.53
C LYS A 75 59.63 7.81 19.68
N LEU A 76 59.58 6.60 19.12
CA LEU A 76 58.42 5.70 19.24
C LEU A 76 58.45 4.79 20.49
N ASP A 77 59.58 4.66 21.17
CA ASP A 77 59.78 3.70 22.27
C ASP A 77 59.40 4.25 23.67
N GLN A 78 58.36 5.10 23.73
CA GLN A 78 57.72 5.46 25.00
C GLN A 78 56.41 4.66 25.16
N PRO A 79 56.33 3.70 26.10
CA PRO A 79 55.15 2.84 26.26
C PRO A 79 53.85 3.59 26.64
N ALA A 80 53.94 4.86 27.05
CA ALA A 80 52.77 5.72 27.28
C ALA A 80 52.25 6.44 26.03
N VAL A 81 53.08 6.61 25.00
CA VAL A 81 52.71 7.29 23.75
C VAL A 81 52.15 6.30 22.75
N ASP A 82 52.65 5.06 22.70
CA ASP A 82 52.16 4.04 21.77
C ASP A 82 50.72 3.56 22.12
N ILE A 83 50.35 3.52 23.41
CA ILE A 83 48.95 3.27 23.81
C ILE A 83 48.05 4.44 23.44
N ARG A 84 48.53 5.69 23.51
CA ARG A 84 47.74 6.87 23.11
C ARG A 84 47.68 7.05 21.60
N VAL A 85 48.71 6.68 20.85
CA VAL A 85 48.73 6.77 19.38
C VAL A 85 48.01 5.59 18.75
N ARG A 86 48.00 4.40 19.37
CA ARG A 86 47.11 3.30 18.97
C ARG A 86 45.69 3.48 19.46
N ALA A 87 45.44 4.07 20.63
CA ALA A 87 44.07 4.45 21.02
C ALA A 87 43.54 5.63 20.21
N VAL A 88 44.39 6.60 19.82
CA VAL A 88 44.03 7.65 18.86
C VAL A 88 43.88 7.06 17.48
N GLY A 89 44.76 6.18 17.03
CA GLY A 89 44.69 5.46 15.75
C GLY A 89 43.44 4.57 15.64
N ASP A 90 43.16 3.73 16.63
CA ASP A 90 41.95 2.91 16.70
C ASP A 90 40.71 3.78 16.92
N SER A 91 40.80 4.92 17.63
CA SER A 91 39.70 5.90 17.65
C SER A 91 39.56 6.66 16.33
N VAL A 92 40.61 6.82 15.53
CA VAL A 92 40.61 7.52 14.23
C VAL A 92 40.19 6.57 13.10
N TYR A 93 40.39 5.26 13.27
CA TYR A 93 39.92 4.22 12.37
C TYR A 93 38.56 3.63 12.77
N SER A 94 38.06 3.88 13.99
CA SER A 94 36.69 3.53 14.42
C SER A 94 35.78 4.73 14.72
N SER A 95 36.26 5.98 14.69
CA SER A 95 35.37 7.15 14.76
C SER A 95 34.88 7.49 13.37
N LYS A 96 33.57 7.61 13.27
CA LYS A 96 32.90 8.29 12.17
C LYS A 96 33.62 9.63 11.95
N ILE A 97 34.08 9.92 10.73
CA ILE A 97 34.66 11.22 10.39
C ILE A 97 33.60 12.28 10.68
N VAL A 98 33.83 13.17 11.66
CA VAL A 98 32.90 14.25 12.02
C VAL A 98 33.46 15.57 11.53
N ILE A 99 32.62 16.34 10.82
CA ILE A 99 32.96 17.60 10.19
C ILE A 99 31.95 18.64 10.64
N ASP A 100 32.39 19.65 11.37
CA ASP A 100 31.51 20.74 11.78
C ASP A 100 31.35 21.74 10.62
N ALA A 101 30.12 22.02 10.21
CA ALA A 101 29.87 23.00 9.14
C ALA A 101 30.39 24.41 9.50
N GLU A 102 30.50 24.69 10.79
CA GLU A 102 31.02 25.93 11.36
C GLU A 102 32.50 26.16 11.04
N ASP A 103 33.31 25.10 11.03
CA ASP A 103 34.75 25.17 10.76
C ASP A 103 35.05 25.54 9.31
N TYR A 104 34.06 25.40 8.43
CA TYR A 104 34.15 25.72 7.01
C TYR A 104 33.65 27.12 6.68
N LYS A 105 33.30 27.96 7.67
CA LYS A 105 32.90 29.36 7.43
C LYS A 105 34.09 30.18 6.92
N GLN A 106 33.87 30.92 5.83
CA GLN A 106 34.83 31.88 5.28
C GLN A 106 34.36 33.31 5.56
N ALA A 107 35.31 34.26 5.61
CA ALA A 107 35.03 35.65 5.95
C ALA A 107 34.06 36.35 4.98
N ASN A 108 34.01 35.91 3.73
CA ASN A 108 33.16 36.45 2.67
C ASN A 108 31.81 35.72 2.51
N ASP A 109 31.52 34.70 3.34
CA ASP A 109 30.23 34.01 3.28
C ASP A 109 29.09 34.99 3.62
N GLN A 110 28.16 35.12 2.69
CA GLN A 110 26.94 35.90 2.89
C GLN A 110 25.84 35.04 3.51
N TYR A 111 25.87 33.72 3.27
CA TYR A 111 24.84 32.78 3.68
C TYR A 111 25.42 31.42 4.04
N ASP A 112 24.64 30.62 4.76
CA ASP A 112 25.17 29.43 5.42
C ASP A 112 25.29 28.21 4.50
N HIS A 113 24.56 28.20 3.39
CA HIS A 113 24.69 27.15 2.37
C HIS A 113 26.13 27.05 1.84
N GLN A 114 26.91 28.15 1.83
CA GLN A 114 28.28 28.17 1.32
C GLN A 114 29.21 27.33 2.21
N ARG A 115 29.14 27.54 3.53
CA ARG A 115 29.92 26.74 4.50
C ARG A 115 29.46 25.30 4.58
N VAL A 116 28.15 25.04 4.51
CA VAL A 116 27.61 23.68 4.49
C VAL A 116 28.05 22.92 3.23
N GLN A 117 28.01 23.54 2.05
CA GLN A 117 28.49 22.90 0.83
C GLN A 117 29.98 22.56 0.91
N ARG A 118 30.82 23.44 1.46
CA ARG A 118 32.25 23.16 1.65
C ARG A 118 32.48 22.00 2.63
N ALA A 119 31.73 21.93 3.72
CA ALA A 119 31.79 20.81 4.66
C ALA A 119 31.36 19.49 4.02
N VAL A 120 30.29 19.49 3.21
CA VAL A 120 29.85 18.31 2.43
C VAL A 120 30.92 17.88 1.43
N ASN A 121 31.53 18.82 0.70
CA ASN A 121 32.61 18.51 -0.23
C ASN A 121 33.81 17.89 0.49
N ALA A 122 34.14 18.36 1.69
CA ALA A 122 35.22 17.79 2.49
C ALA A 122 34.88 16.37 2.98
N ALA A 123 33.65 16.13 3.44
CA ALA A 123 33.18 14.78 3.79
C ALA A 123 33.31 13.83 2.59
N SER A 124 32.86 14.26 1.43
CA SER A 124 32.95 13.49 0.19
C SER A 124 34.41 13.19 -0.20
N ALA A 125 35.31 14.18 -0.12
CA ALA A 125 36.74 14.01 -0.42
C ALA A 125 37.45 13.02 0.53
N LEU A 126 36.93 12.82 1.74
CA LEU A 126 37.42 11.85 2.71
C LEU A 126 36.78 10.45 2.57
N GLY A 127 35.92 10.24 1.55
CA GLY A 127 35.21 8.99 1.32
C GLY A 127 33.93 8.80 2.14
N GLY A 128 33.48 9.85 2.84
CA GLY A 128 32.31 9.86 3.70
C GLY A 128 32.54 10.63 5.00
N GLY A 129 31.48 10.76 5.79
CA GLY A 129 31.54 11.43 7.09
C GLY A 129 30.22 12.03 7.53
N GLU A 130 30.19 12.58 8.73
CA GLU A 130 29.06 13.28 9.32
C GLU A 130 29.32 14.77 9.37
N VAL A 131 28.56 15.53 8.57
CA VAL A 131 28.52 16.98 8.61
C VAL A 131 27.53 17.42 9.69
N LEU A 132 28.05 18.02 10.77
CA LEU A 132 27.25 18.55 11.86
C LEU A 132 26.81 19.99 11.60
N LEU A 133 25.52 20.24 11.84
CA LEU A 133 24.90 21.55 11.83
C LEU A 133 24.66 21.99 13.29
N LYS A 134 25.67 22.59 13.94
CA LYS A 134 25.63 22.93 15.37
C LYS A 134 24.82 24.17 15.72
N LEU A 135 24.61 25.07 14.76
CA LEU A 135 23.86 26.29 15.04
C LEU A 135 22.35 26.04 15.10
N PRO A 136 21.62 26.86 15.87
CA PRO A 136 20.17 26.73 15.92
C PRO A 136 19.50 27.15 14.60
N ASN A 137 20.14 28.03 13.83
CA ASN A 137 19.59 28.55 12.58
C ASN A 137 20.64 28.62 11.48
N TYR A 138 20.25 28.18 10.28
CA TYR A 138 20.97 28.31 9.02
C TYR A 138 20.09 29.02 8.00
N THR A 139 20.65 29.93 7.21
CA THR A 139 19.97 30.56 6.07
C THR A 139 20.54 30.05 4.75
N PHE A 140 19.72 29.37 3.96
CA PHE A 140 20.10 28.87 2.65
C PHE A 140 19.47 29.73 1.55
N ARG A 141 20.31 30.18 0.61
CA ARG A 141 19.89 30.89 -0.61
C ARG A 141 20.25 30.12 -1.88
N ARG A 142 20.82 28.92 -1.73
CA ARG A 142 21.07 27.94 -2.79
C ARG A 142 20.97 26.54 -2.17
N GLY A 143 20.68 25.55 -3.00
CA GLY A 143 20.68 24.14 -2.58
C GLY A 143 22.08 23.57 -2.44
N ILE A 144 22.21 22.51 -1.65
CA ILE A 144 23.43 21.72 -1.48
C ILE A 144 23.42 20.59 -2.52
N ASN A 145 24.43 20.58 -3.40
CA ASN A 145 24.62 19.53 -4.39
C ASN A 145 25.37 18.35 -3.76
N MET A 146 24.77 17.16 -3.83
CA MET A 146 25.27 15.90 -3.30
C MET A 146 25.98 15.04 -4.37
N SER A 147 26.21 15.58 -5.57
CA SER A 147 26.93 14.88 -6.63
C SER A 147 28.30 14.40 -6.17
N GLY A 148 28.60 13.13 -6.42
CA GLY A 148 29.83 12.45 -6.00
C GLY A 148 29.89 12.05 -4.53
N CYS A 149 28.89 12.42 -3.71
CA CYS A 149 28.88 12.11 -2.29
C CYS A 149 28.52 10.65 -2.04
N ASN A 150 29.34 9.96 -1.25
CA ASN A 150 29.09 8.60 -0.79
C ASN A 150 29.30 8.53 0.73
N ASN A 151 28.43 7.82 1.44
CA ASN A 151 28.54 7.63 2.90
C ASN A 151 28.54 8.94 3.70
N VAL A 152 27.77 9.94 3.26
CA VAL A 152 27.67 11.26 3.92
C VAL A 152 26.41 11.33 4.75
N THR A 153 26.56 11.70 6.03
CA THR A 153 25.45 12.09 6.90
C THR A 153 25.46 13.60 7.10
N ILE A 154 24.31 14.27 6.98
CA ILE A 154 24.12 15.64 7.45
C ILE A 154 23.23 15.57 8.69
N ARG A 155 23.69 16.10 9.83
CA ARG A 155 22.98 16.01 11.10
C ARG A 155 22.87 17.35 11.81
N GLY A 156 21.66 17.72 12.21
CA GLY A 156 21.42 18.80 13.17
C GLY A 156 21.27 18.28 14.60
N ALA A 157 21.10 19.20 15.55
CA ALA A 157 20.94 18.90 16.97
C ALA A 157 19.54 18.33 17.35
N GLY A 158 18.66 18.12 16.38
CA GLY A 158 17.29 17.65 16.55
C GLY A 158 16.29 18.51 15.77
N ARG A 159 15.15 17.92 15.36
CA ARG A 159 14.17 18.61 14.49
C ARG A 159 13.70 19.96 15.05
N THR A 160 13.64 20.12 16.37
CA THR A 160 13.23 21.36 17.06
C THR A 160 14.39 22.28 17.41
N SER A 161 15.63 21.83 17.26
CA SER A 161 16.84 22.52 17.74
C SER A 161 17.64 23.14 16.61
N THR A 162 17.64 22.53 15.42
CA THR A 162 18.33 23.05 14.23
C THR A 162 17.32 23.34 13.13
N GLN A 163 17.28 24.58 12.65
CA GLN A 163 16.41 25.03 11.56
C GLN A 163 17.21 25.55 10.37
N ILE A 164 16.90 25.07 9.18
CA ILE A 164 17.38 25.59 7.89
C ILE A 164 16.26 26.41 7.27
N TYR A 165 16.37 27.74 7.32
CA TYR A 165 15.43 28.66 6.70
C TYR A 165 15.84 28.96 5.25
N VAL A 166 14.90 28.83 4.33
CA VAL A 166 15.12 29.04 2.90
C VAL A 166 14.11 30.08 2.40
N PRO A 167 14.46 31.38 2.41
CA PRO A 167 13.58 32.45 1.96
C PRO A 167 13.46 32.57 0.43
N GLY A 168 14.34 31.94 -0.34
CA GLY A 168 14.48 32.16 -1.79
C GLY A 168 15.96 32.28 -2.15
N ASN A 169 16.28 32.31 -3.43
CA ASN A 169 17.65 32.40 -3.91
C ASN A 169 18.19 33.83 -3.85
N GLU A 170 19.48 34.03 -4.09
CA GLU A 170 20.13 35.36 -4.04
C GLU A 170 19.50 36.41 -4.96
N ALA A 171 18.90 35.99 -6.07
CA ALA A 171 18.15 36.85 -7.00
C ALA A 171 16.69 37.09 -6.57
N ASN A 172 16.30 36.69 -5.35
CA ASN A 172 14.92 36.70 -4.87
C ASN A 172 13.96 35.93 -5.78
N ALA A 173 14.41 34.79 -6.31
CA ALA A 173 13.57 33.78 -6.97
C ALA A 173 13.50 32.50 -6.13
N GLN A 174 12.76 31.49 -6.58
CA GLN A 174 12.62 30.22 -5.86
C GLN A 174 13.95 29.43 -5.86
N VAL A 175 14.25 28.74 -4.76
CA VAL A 175 15.27 27.68 -4.73
C VAL A 175 14.62 26.37 -5.17
N ASP A 176 15.12 25.71 -6.22
CA ASP A 176 14.48 24.49 -6.72
C ASP A 176 14.49 23.36 -5.69
N SER A 177 15.66 23.09 -5.09
CA SER A 177 15.78 22.07 -4.06
C SER A 177 16.82 22.42 -3.01
N VAL A 178 16.57 22.06 -1.75
CA VAL A 178 17.50 22.34 -0.62
C VAL A 178 18.65 21.34 -0.62
N PHE A 179 18.38 20.07 -0.87
CA PHE A 179 19.37 19.01 -1.06
C PHE A 179 19.05 18.22 -2.33
N TRP A 180 19.99 18.16 -3.26
CA TRP A 180 19.76 17.58 -4.57
C TRP A 180 21.02 16.99 -5.18
N THR A 181 20.89 16.28 -6.30
CA THR A 181 22.02 15.82 -7.10
C THR A 181 21.73 15.88 -8.59
N ASN A 182 22.77 16.13 -9.39
CA ASN A 182 22.81 15.90 -10.83
C ASN A 182 23.88 14.88 -11.25
N GLY A 183 24.54 14.24 -10.28
CA GLY A 183 25.51 13.18 -10.51
C GLY A 183 25.30 12.00 -9.56
N ALA A 184 26.16 10.99 -9.68
CA ALA A 184 26.03 9.78 -8.89
C ALA A 184 26.25 10.07 -7.39
N CYS A 185 25.44 9.45 -6.53
CA CYS A 185 25.63 9.52 -5.08
C CYS A 185 25.04 8.29 -4.40
N SER A 186 25.56 7.94 -3.22
CA SER A 186 25.05 6.79 -2.48
C SER A 186 25.16 6.93 -0.97
N ASN A 187 24.32 6.19 -0.24
CA ASN A 187 24.38 6.05 1.22
C ASN A 187 24.33 7.42 1.93
N LEU A 188 23.34 8.24 1.56
CA LEU A 188 23.17 9.58 2.11
C LEU A 188 22.17 9.56 3.26
N THR A 189 22.53 10.15 4.39
CA THR A 189 21.64 10.29 5.55
C THR A 189 21.42 11.74 5.93
N PHE A 190 20.18 12.12 6.18
CA PHE A 190 19.81 13.47 6.65
C PHE A 190 19.01 13.34 7.94
N ALA A 191 19.47 13.96 9.02
CA ALA A 191 18.86 13.75 10.31
C ALA A 191 18.78 14.94 11.26
N GLY A 192 17.69 15.06 12.00
CA GLY A 192 17.60 15.90 13.19
C GLY A 192 17.62 17.40 12.89
N PHE A 193 16.79 17.87 11.96
CA PHE A 193 16.61 19.31 11.71
C PHE A 193 15.25 19.61 11.06
N THR A 194 14.86 20.88 11.08
CA THR A 194 13.73 21.40 10.30
C THR A 194 14.25 22.12 9.05
N ILE A 195 13.61 21.89 7.90
CA ILE A 195 13.72 22.77 6.73
C ILE A 195 12.45 23.62 6.68
N LYS A 196 12.61 24.94 6.73
CA LYS A 196 11.51 25.90 6.77
C LYS A 196 11.50 26.78 5.52
N GLY A 197 10.37 26.74 4.82
CA GLY A 197 10.09 27.51 3.62
C GLY A 197 9.20 28.70 3.91
N THR A 198 8.36 29.05 2.93
CA THR A 198 7.60 30.30 2.92
C THR A 198 6.10 30.11 2.70
N VAL A 199 5.62 28.87 2.56
CA VAL A 199 4.17 28.60 2.62
C VAL A 199 3.73 28.66 4.09
N VAL A 200 2.68 29.44 4.35
CA VAL A 200 2.19 29.77 5.71
C VAL A 200 0.68 29.57 5.83
N ASP A 201 0.19 28.53 5.16
CA ASP A 201 -1.25 28.28 5.09
C ASP A 201 -1.76 27.55 6.33
N ASP A 202 -2.50 28.24 7.19
CA ASP A 202 -3.12 27.65 8.39
C ASP A 202 -4.65 27.57 8.27
N ALA A 203 -5.20 27.63 7.05
CA ALA A 203 -6.63 27.45 6.84
C ALA A 203 -7.09 26.04 7.26
N THR A 204 -8.31 25.96 7.80
CA THR A 204 -8.86 24.69 8.28
C THR A 204 -9.50 23.89 7.15
N GLY A 205 -9.25 22.59 7.15
CA GLY A 205 -9.89 21.63 6.24
C GLY A 205 -9.17 21.43 4.90
N PRO A 206 -9.60 20.46 4.09
CA PRO A 206 -8.94 20.11 2.83
C PRO A 206 -9.10 21.18 1.76
N ARG A 207 -7.97 21.67 1.23
CA ARG A 207 -7.93 22.63 0.11
C ARG A 207 -6.59 22.58 -0.62
N ARG A 208 -6.59 22.94 -1.91
CA ARG A 208 -5.39 22.99 -2.74
C ARG A 208 -4.70 24.35 -2.69
N SER A 209 -5.51 25.40 -2.64
CA SER A 209 -5.08 26.79 -2.58
C SER A 209 -4.26 27.02 -1.33
N ARG A 210 -3.12 27.69 -1.47
CA ARG A 210 -2.17 27.94 -0.38
C ARG A 210 -1.84 29.41 -0.25
N THR A 211 -1.55 29.82 0.97
CA THR A 211 -1.04 31.15 1.31
C THR A 211 0.48 31.14 1.31
N PHE A 212 1.09 32.09 0.61
CA PHE A 212 2.54 32.23 0.51
C PHE A 212 2.99 33.54 1.17
N ALA A 213 4.09 33.50 1.92
CA ALA A 213 4.78 34.71 2.35
C ALA A 213 5.38 35.44 1.13
N PRO A 214 5.74 36.74 1.26
CA PRO A 214 6.24 37.55 0.15
C PRO A 214 7.50 37.00 -0.53
N THR A 215 8.25 36.16 0.18
CA THR A 215 9.50 35.60 -0.31
C THR A 215 9.29 34.25 -1.05
N PRO A 216 10.02 33.97 -2.14
CA PRO A 216 9.77 32.81 -3.01
C PRO A 216 10.04 31.43 -2.38
N GLY A 217 10.80 31.34 -1.30
CA GLY A 217 11.07 30.08 -0.62
C GLY A 217 11.76 29.03 -1.51
N TYR A 218 11.40 27.75 -1.32
CA TYR A 218 11.90 26.64 -2.12
C TYR A 218 10.77 25.77 -2.70
N SER A 219 11.09 25.02 -3.76
CA SER A 219 10.17 24.05 -4.35
C SER A 219 10.15 22.76 -3.52
N GLN A 220 11.27 22.03 -3.48
CA GLN A 220 11.41 20.74 -2.79
C GLN A 220 12.52 20.79 -1.73
N ALA A 221 12.40 20.01 -0.65
CA ALA A 221 13.47 19.95 0.34
C ALA A 221 14.54 18.94 -0.08
N PHE A 222 14.11 17.79 -0.61
CA PHE A 222 15.00 16.76 -1.14
C PHE A 222 14.59 16.32 -2.54
N THR A 223 15.53 16.34 -3.49
CA THR A 223 15.29 15.90 -4.86
C THR A 223 16.40 14.95 -5.30
N PHE A 224 16.09 13.65 -5.34
CA PHE A 224 17.02 12.60 -5.73
C PHE A 224 16.43 11.81 -6.89
N ARG A 225 17.00 12.01 -8.08
CA ARG A 225 16.56 11.37 -9.33
C ARG A 225 17.65 10.43 -9.83
N GLY A 226 17.36 9.14 -9.87
CA GLY A 226 18.29 8.08 -10.22
C GLY A 226 17.89 7.29 -11.47
N ASP A 227 18.76 6.37 -11.83
CA ASP A 227 18.71 5.53 -13.04
C ASP A 227 17.62 4.45 -13.02
N MET A 228 16.90 4.23 -11.92
CA MET A 228 15.75 3.31 -11.90
C MET A 228 14.46 3.91 -12.50
N ILE A 229 14.46 5.20 -12.89
CA ILE A 229 13.38 5.77 -13.72
C ILE A 229 13.43 5.08 -15.09
N PRO A 230 12.36 4.43 -15.57
CA PRO A 230 12.39 3.78 -16.88
C PRO A 230 12.60 4.78 -18.02
N ASP A 231 13.26 4.34 -19.10
CA ASP A 231 13.27 5.08 -20.36
C ASP A 231 11.91 5.02 -21.09
N SER A 232 11.81 5.63 -22.27
CA SER A 232 10.57 5.62 -23.07
C SER A 232 10.12 4.22 -23.52
N ASN A 233 11.00 3.22 -23.47
CA ASN A 233 10.72 1.84 -23.81
C ASN A 233 10.47 0.96 -22.57
N GLY A 234 10.53 1.54 -21.36
CA GLY A 234 10.36 0.84 -20.10
C GLY A 234 11.64 0.18 -19.55
N ALA A 235 12.81 0.44 -20.13
CA ALA A 235 14.08 -0.16 -19.71
C ALA A 235 14.69 0.57 -18.51
N THR A 236 15.29 -0.21 -17.60
CA THR A 236 16.11 0.25 -16.47
C THR A 236 17.40 -0.58 -16.42
N PRO A 237 18.57 0.00 -16.12
CA PRO A 237 18.81 1.41 -15.77
C PRO A 237 18.69 2.38 -16.97
N ASN A 238 18.17 3.58 -16.73
CA ASN A 238 18.08 4.64 -17.72
C ASN A 238 19.31 5.54 -17.67
N THR A 239 20.07 5.56 -18.77
CA THR A 239 21.34 6.27 -18.89
C THR A 239 21.22 7.80 -18.89
N ALA A 240 20.00 8.35 -18.99
CA ALA A 240 19.75 9.79 -18.86
C ALA A 240 19.83 10.30 -17.42
N TYR A 241 19.81 9.40 -16.43
CA TYR A 241 19.87 9.73 -15.01
C TYR A 241 21.13 9.14 -14.36
N PRO A 242 21.71 9.81 -13.35
CA PRO A 242 22.85 9.27 -12.62
C PRO A 242 22.42 8.10 -11.72
N ARG A 243 23.37 7.26 -11.31
CA ARG A 243 23.12 6.27 -10.26
C ARG A 243 22.89 6.96 -8.92
N VAL A 244 21.70 6.82 -8.34
CA VAL A 244 21.37 7.32 -7.00
C VAL A 244 20.89 6.16 -6.15
N GLU A 245 21.56 5.90 -5.04
CA GLU A 245 21.34 4.69 -4.25
C GLU A 245 21.28 4.98 -2.75
N ASN A 246 20.38 4.33 -2.01
CA ASN A 246 20.36 4.35 -0.53
C ASN A 246 20.28 5.78 0.06
N ILE A 247 19.08 6.34 0.08
CA ILE A 247 18.79 7.69 0.62
C ILE A 247 17.93 7.54 1.89
N PHE A 248 18.39 8.12 2.99
CA PHE A 248 17.74 7.98 4.31
C PHE A 248 17.45 9.35 4.93
N ILE A 249 16.18 9.62 5.24
CA ILE A 249 15.76 10.82 5.99
C ILE A 249 15.17 10.39 7.33
N LYS A 250 15.68 10.97 8.43
CA LYS A 250 15.29 10.58 9.80
C LYS A 250 15.09 11.77 10.71
N ASP A 251 13.97 11.85 11.43
CA ASP A 251 13.75 12.94 12.41
C ASP A 251 13.89 14.33 11.76
N VAL A 252 13.29 14.50 10.58
CA VAL A 252 13.29 15.77 9.85
C VAL A 252 11.87 16.31 9.75
N LYS A 253 11.72 17.61 9.99
CA LYS A 253 10.47 18.32 9.69
C LYS A 253 10.67 19.17 8.43
N ILE A 254 9.71 19.12 7.51
CA ILE A 254 9.68 19.97 6.32
C ILE A 254 8.41 20.82 6.42
N ASP A 255 8.60 22.13 6.54
CA ASP A 255 7.54 23.08 6.82
C ASP A 255 7.49 24.14 5.72
N GLY A 256 6.43 24.13 4.93
CA GLY A 256 6.13 25.19 3.97
C GLY A 256 6.89 25.13 2.64
N SER A 257 7.03 23.94 2.05
CA SER A 257 7.55 23.76 0.67
C SER A 257 6.49 24.14 -0.37
N ARG A 258 6.92 24.76 -1.49
CA ARG A 258 5.97 25.13 -2.55
C ARG A 258 5.50 23.92 -3.37
N THR A 259 6.21 22.81 -3.39
CA THR A 259 5.75 21.56 -4.01
C THR A 259 5.94 20.39 -3.05
N LEU A 260 6.29 19.21 -3.55
CA LEU A 260 6.53 18.01 -2.75
C LEU A 260 7.69 18.27 -1.76
N PRO A 261 7.56 17.86 -0.48
CA PRO A 261 8.62 18.00 0.51
C PRO A 261 9.86 17.20 0.12
N TRP A 262 9.66 16.02 -0.48
CA TRP A 262 10.70 15.30 -1.19
C TRP A 262 10.17 14.60 -2.43
N LEU A 263 11.06 14.38 -3.38
CA LEU A 263 10.84 13.54 -4.55
C LEU A 263 12.02 12.57 -4.68
N PHE A 264 11.77 11.32 -4.31
CA PHE A 264 12.68 10.21 -4.59
C PHE A 264 12.17 9.48 -5.83
N SER A 265 12.96 9.56 -6.89
CA SER A 265 12.57 9.08 -8.21
C SER A 265 13.66 8.22 -8.77
N GLY A 266 13.43 6.93 -9.02
CA GLY A 266 14.46 6.05 -9.57
C GLY A 266 15.63 5.77 -8.62
N VAL A 267 15.40 5.83 -7.30
CA VAL A 267 16.43 5.49 -6.33
C VAL A 267 16.60 3.98 -6.28
N ALA A 268 17.82 3.52 -6.52
CA ALA A 268 18.19 2.13 -6.36
C ALA A 268 18.42 1.77 -4.89
N GLY A 269 18.29 0.49 -4.56
CA GLY A 269 18.37 0.06 -3.17
C GLY A 269 17.22 0.66 -2.35
N THR A 270 17.53 1.38 -1.26
CA THR A 270 16.50 1.88 -0.33
C THR A 270 16.29 3.40 -0.41
N ALA A 271 15.04 3.83 -0.57
CA ALA A 271 14.61 5.22 -0.40
C ALA A 271 13.72 5.33 0.85
N GLN A 272 14.25 5.90 1.93
CA GLN A 272 13.66 5.81 3.26
C GLN A 272 13.32 7.18 3.88
N GLY A 273 12.15 7.23 4.52
CA GLY A 273 11.76 8.27 5.48
C GLY A 273 11.29 7.64 6.80
N THR A 274 11.84 8.09 7.92
CA THR A 274 11.44 7.61 9.26
C THR A 274 11.29 8.76 10.25
N ASN A 275 10.18 8.78 11.02
CA ASN A 275 9.95 9.75 12.08
C ASN A 275 9.99 11.21 11.57
N CYS A 276 9.37 11.48 10.42
CA CYS A 276 9.37 12.79 9.79
C CYS A 276 7.99 13.45 9.80
N GLU A 277 7.96 14.78 9.75
CA GLU A 277 6.75 15.60 9.68
C GLU A 277 6.76 16.49 8.45
N PHE A 278 5.64 16.55 7.74
CA PHE A 278 5.40 17.44 6.60
C PHE A 278 4.22 18.33 6.92
N ARG A 279 4.42 19.65 6.82
CA ARG A 279 3.37 20.64 7.07
C ARG A 279 3.35 21.68 5.97
N ASN A 280 2.16 22.01 5.48
CA ASN A 280 1.96 23.04 4.46
C ASN A 280 2.78 22.76 3.19
N THR A 281 2.84 21.49 2.80
CA THR A 281 3.57 20.97 1.64
C THR A 281 2.59 20.36 0.64
N MET A 282 3.09 19.78 -0.45
CA MET A 282 2.36 18.70 -1.14
C MET A 282 2.72 17.35 -0.50
N ASP A 283 2.39 16.24 -1.15
CA ASP A 283 2.66 14.89 -0.68
C ASP A 283 4.17 14.52 -0.74
N PRO A 284 4.74 13.88 0.28
CA PRO A 284 6.01 13.17 0.14
C PRO A 284 5.87 12.04 -0.88
N GLY A 285 6.69 12.08 -1.94
CA GLY A 285 6.54 11.21 -3.10
C GLY A 285 7.72 10.28 -3.35
N TRP A 286 7.41 9.01 -3.58
CA TRP A 286 8.33 7.99 -4.13
C TRP A 286 7.80 7.48 -5.46
N ILE A 287 8.66 7.46 -6.47
CA ILE A 287 8.37 6.86 -7.78
C ILE A 287 9.55 6.06 -8.28
N PHE A 288 9.28 4.94 -8.95
CA PHE A 288 10.29 4.09 -9.60
C PHE A 288 11.46 3.65 -8.69
N CYS A 289 11.24 3.58 -7.37
CA CYS A 289 12.27 3.14 -6.43
C CYS A 289 12.29 1.62 -6.31
N ASP A 290 13.47 1.04 -6.12
CA ASP A 290 13.62 -0.40 -5.87
C ASP A 290 12.91 -0.81 -4.58
N ARG A 291 13.20 -0.09 -3.49
CA ARG A 291 12.60 -0.33 -2.18
C ARG A 291 12.29 0.98 -1.48
N VAL A 292 11.02 1.14 -1.09
CA VAL A 292 10.54 2.27 -0.28
C VAL A 292 10.36 1.80 1.16
N VAL A 293 10.88 2.58 2.12
CA VAL A 293 10.62 2.39 3.55
C VAL A 293 10.08 3.68 4.14
N ALA A 294 8.83 3.68 4.61
CA ALA A 294 8.16 4.88 5.12
C ALA A 294 7.51 4.60 6.47
N THR A 295 8.13 5.05 7.56
CA THR A 295 7.70 4.69 8.93
C THR A 295 7.54 5.91 9.82
N ASP A 296 6.49 5.93 10.64
CA ASP A 296 6.25 6.99 11.62
C ASP A 296 6.22 8.39 10.97
N LEU A 297 5.39 8.54 9.94
CA LEU A 297 5.30 9.77 9.15
C LEU A 297 4.01 10.51 9.45
N THR A 298 4.10 11.84 9.56
CA THR A 298 2.94 12.72 9.75
C THR A 298 2.89 13.76 8.63
N SER A 299 1.74 13.87 7.96
CA SER A 299 1.46 14.84 6.91
C SER A 299 0.26 15.68 7.33
N VAL A 300 0.42 16.99 7.39
CA VAL A 300 -0.59 17.94 7.88
C VAL A 300 -0.79 19.04 6.85
N LEU A 301 -2.05 19.27 6.45
CA LEU A 301 -2.43 20.31 5.48
C LEU A 301 -1.66 20.17 4.17
N SER A 302 -1.58 18.94 3.66
CA SER A 302 -1.04 18.72 2.32
C SER A 302 -2.00 19.30 1.30
N ALA A 303 -1.47 20.13 0.39
CA ALA A 303 -2.24 20.67 -0.74
C ALA A 303 -2.44 19.65 -1.87
N ASP A 304 -1.98 18.42 -1.67
CA ASP A 304 -2.17 17.28 -2.55
C ASP A 304 -2.58 16.05 -1.70
N ASN A 305 -1.97 14.88 -1.92
CA ASN A 305 -2.20 13.69 -1.11
C ASN A 305 -1.50 13.77 0.26
N GLY A 306 -1.90 12.93 1.21
CA GLY A 306 -1.20 12.78 2.48
C GLY A 306 0.19 12.15 2.29
N PHE A 307 0.24 11.05 1.55
CA PHE A 307 1.46 10.32 1.18
C PHE A 307 1.30 9.67 -0.21
N SER A 308 2.38 9.63 -1.00
CA SER A 308 2.34 9.01 -2.33
C SER A 308 3.42 7.95 -2.55
N PHE A 309 2.98 6.71 -2.62
CA PHE A 309 3.71 5.58 -3.17
C PHE A 309 3.26 5.36 -4.62
N SER A 310 3.72 6.26 -5.49
CA SER A 310 3.24 6.35 -6.87
C SER A 310 4.13 5.53 -7.81
N ARG A 311 3.58 5.09 -8.94
CA ARG A 311 4.29 4.64 -10.15
C ARG A 311 5.52 3.74 -9.96
N GLY A 312 5.39 2.46 -10.30
CA GLY A 312 6.53 1.61 -10.62
C GLY A 312 7.53 1.32 -9.49
N ASN A 313 7.23 1.71 -8.23
CA ASN A 313 8.00 1.24 -7.08
C ASN A 313 7.92 -0.29 -7.01
N LYS A 314 9.05 -0.97 -6.82
CA LYS A 314 9.13 -2.44 -6.89
C LYS A 314 8.82 -3.13 -5.57
N SER A 315 9.03 -2.43 -4.46
CA SER A 315 8.67 -2.86 -3.11
C SER A 315 8.38 -1.66 -2.22
N VAL A 316 7.29 -1.70 -1.46
CA VAL A 316 6.91 -0.64 -0.52
C VAL A 316 6.64 -1.24 0.86
N ILE A 317 7.34 -0.75 1.88
CA ILE A 317 7.11 -1.12 3.28
C ILE A 317 6.79 0.16 4.03
N ALA A 318 5.54 0.29 4.48
CA ALA A 318 5.13 1.48 5.22
C ALA A 318 4.32 1.14 6.49
N ALA A 319 4.53 1.91 7.55
CA ALA A 319 3.81 1.72 8.79
C ALA A 319 3.66 3.04 9.56
N ASN A 320 2.59 3.14 10.35
CA ASN A 320 2.35 4.28 11.25
C ASN A 320 2.33 5.61 10.49
N LEU A 321 1.41 5.72 9.53
CA LEU A 321 1.23 6.91 8.72
C LEU A 321 0.04 7.72 9.23
N TYR A 322 0.22 9.02 9.40
CA TYR A 322 -0.82 9.95 9.87
C TYR A 322 -1.01 11.07 8.85
N ALA A 323 -2.15 11.11 8.16
CA ALA A 323 -2.52 12.16 7.22
C ALA A 323 -3.69 12.98 7.77
N ILE A 324 -3.52 14.29 7.91
CA ILE A 324 -4.52 15.19 8.48
C ILE A 324 -4.80 16.33 7.48
N ASN A 325 -6.06 16.45 7.08
CA ASN A 325 -6.54 17.44 6.10
C ASN A 325 -5.77 17.43 4.76
N PRO A 326 -5.46 16.28 4.13
CA PRO A 326 -4.92 16.29 2.78
C PRO A 326 -6.00 16.75 1.79
N ALA A 327 -5.63 17.61 0.83
CA ALA A 327 -6.54 18.15 -0.18
C ALA A 327 -7.19 17.05 -1.03
N TYR A 328 -6.42 16.01 -1.39
CA TYR A 328 -6.91 14.89 -2.17
C TYR A 328 -7.00 13.60 -1.35
N TYR A 329 -6.16 12.61 -1.61
CA TYR A 329 -6.22 11.31 -0.94
C TYR A 329 -5.38 11.29 0.33
N GLY A 330 -5.82 10.59 1.36
CA GLY A 330 -4.98 10.31 2.52
C GLY A 330 -3.73 9.50 2.16
N LEU A 331 -3.90 8.51 1.29
CA LEU A 331 -2.84 7.62 0.85
C LEU A 331 -3.00 7.28 -0.64
N TRP A 332 -1.99 7.58 -1.44
CA TRP A 332 -1.91 7.25 -2.86
C TRP A 332 -0.99 6.03 -3.07
N VAL A 333 -1.55 4.89 -3.43
CA VAL A 333 -0.83 3.64 -3.77
C VAL A 333 -1.21 3.24 -5.19
N ALA A 334 -0.87 4.12 -6.14
CA ALA A 334 -1.46 4.08 -7.46
C ALA A 334 -0.48 4.50 -8.55
N GLY A 335 -0.76 4.06 -9.77
CA GLY A 335 -0.06 4.56 -10.95
C GLY A 335 -0.45 6.00 -11.27
N PHE A 336 0.05 6.52 -12.38
CA PHE A 336 -0.34 7.85 -12.84
C PHE A 336 -0.33 7.90 -14.37
N LEU A 337 -1.44 8.37 -14.93
CA LEU A 337 -1.58 8.65 -16.34
C LEU A 337 -1.22 10.12 -16.56
N THR A 338 -0.35 10.39 -17.52
CA THR A 338 0.23 11.71 -17.76
C THR A 338 0.41 11.90 -19.26
N SER A 339 0.20 13.12 -19.75
CA SER A 339 0.54 13.52 -21.13
C SER A 339 2.04 13.67 -21.35
N ASP A 340 2.79 13.98 -20.28
CA ASP A 340 4.19 14.38 -20.31
C ASP A 340 5.06 13.42 -19.46
N GLY A 341 5.77 12.49 -20.10
CA GLY A 341 6.64 11.50 -19.45
C GLY A 341 6.06 10.08 -19.41
N PRO A 342 6.74 9.11 -18.77
CA PRO A 342 6.30 7.73 -18.77
C PRO A 342 5.03 7.58 -17.93
N THR A 343 3.91 7.31 -18.61
CA THR A 343 2.71 6.77 -17.97
C THR A 343 3.07 5.43 -17.35
N SER A 344 2.62 5.20 -16.12
CA SER A 344 3.09 4.02 -15.39
C SER A 344 2.08 3.50 -14.40
N ARG A 345 2.09 2.18 -14.27
CA ARG A 345 1.27 1.40 -13.36
C ARG A 345 1.66 1.68 -11.91
N GLY A 346 0.76 1.33 -11.01
CA GLY A 346 0.99 1.43 -9.57
C GLY A 346 2.18 0.60 -9.08
N PRO A 347 2.51 0.77 -7.79
CA PRO A 347 3.58 0.00 -7.16
C PRO A 347 3.25 -1.51 -7.12
N GLU A 348 4.30 -2.29 -6.96
CA GLU A 348 4.23 -3.74 -6.75
C GLU A 348 4.79 -4.11 -5.37
N ASN A 349 4.35 -5.24 -4.82
CA ASN A 349 4.93 -5.86 -3.61
C ASN A 349 4.93 -4.90 -2.41
N PHE A 350 3.74 -4.45 -2.00
CA PHE A 350 3.58 -3.48 -0.92
C PHE A 350 2.97 -4.08 0.35
N ILE A 351 3.49 -3.68 1.51
CA ILE A 351 2.92 -3.96 2.83
C ILE A 351 2.80 -2.62 3.56
N ILE A 352 1.57 -2.21 3.83
CA ILE A 352 1.26 -0.94 4.50
C ILE A 352 0.42 -1.24 5.74
N SER A 353 0.77 -0.67 6.89
CA SER A 353 0.06 -0.93 8.15
C SER A 353 -0.16 0.32 8.99
N ASN A 354 -1.18 0.30 9.85
CA ASN A 354 -1.44 1.34 10.85
C ASN A 354 -1.51 2.75 10.23
N VAL A 355 -2.49 2.98 9.36
CA VAL A 355 -2.67 4.27 8.67
C VAL A 355 -3.89 4.97 9.24
N ASN A 356 -3.70 6.23 9.63
CA ASN A 356 -4.76 7.10 10.12
C ASN A 356 -4.93 8.27 9.16
N ILE A 357 -6.14 8.47 8.65
CA ILE A 357 -6.49 9.54 7.72
C ILE A 357 -7.66 10.31 8.31
N ILE A 358 -7.45 11.60 8.54
CA ILE A 358 -8.44 12.49 9.14
C ILE A 358 -8.78 13.59 8.13
N ASN A 359 -10.07 13.69 7.80
CA ASN A 359 -10.64 14.70 6.92
C ASN A 359 -9.91 14.76 5.57
N ALA A 360 -9.92 13.70 4.77
CA ALA A 360 -9.39 13.79 3.41
C ALA A 360 -10.35 14.53 2.48
N GLY A 361 -9.83 15.33 1.56
CA GLY A 361 -10.68 16.09 0.64
C GLY A 361 -11.30 15.23 -0.45
N MET A 362 -10.61 14.22 -0.99
CA MET A 362 -11.09 13.41 -2.12
C MET A 362 -11.32 11.94 -1.81
N GLY A 363 -10.41 11.30 -1.07
CA GLY A 363 -10.50 9.87 -0.78
C GLY A 363 -9.63 9.44 0.40
N GLY A 364 -9.91 8.29 0.99
CA GLY A 364 -9.02 7.71 2.00
C GLY A 364 -7.79 7.10 1.35
N VAL A 365 -7.95 5.94 0.73
CA VAL A 365 -6.89 5.19 0.05
C VAL A 365 -7.23 5.04 -1.44
N LEU A 366 -6.26 5.37 -2.30
CA LEU A 366 -6.36 5.13 -3.74
C LEU A 366 -5.44 4.00 -4.18
N LEU A 367 -6.02 2.99 -4.83
CA LEU A 367 -5.38 1.82 -5.43
C LEU A 367 -5.71 1.73 -6.92
N ASP A 368 -5.51 2.83 -7.65
CA ASP A 368 -5.87 3.01 -9.05
C ASP A 368 -4.65 2.86 -9.99
N ASN A 369 -4.89 2.72 -11.29
CA ASN A 369 -3.85 2.50 -12.30
C ASN A 369 -3.01 1.23 -12.01
N ALA A 370 -3.68 0.14 -11.66
CA ALA A 370 -3.14 -1.22 -11.56
C ALA A 370 -1.92 -1.43 -10.61
N PRO A 371 -1.98 -1.03 -9.33
CA PRO A 371 -1.07 -1.58 -8.33
C PRO A 371 -1.28 -3.09 -8.17
N ARG A 372 -0.27 -3.83 -7.69
CA ARG A 372 -0.42 -5.28 -7.52
C ARG A 372 0.42 -5.89 -6.40
N ASN A 373 0.02 -7.08 -5.96
CA ASN A 373 0.73 -7.90 -4.97
C ASN A 373 0.92 -7.14 -3.66
N GLY A 374 -0.16 -6.76 -2.98
CA GLY A 374 0.01 -5.94 -1.79
C GLY A 374 -1.01 -6.16 -0.70
N LYS A 375 -0.69 -5.65 0.48
CA LYS A 375 -1.52 -5.71 1.66
C LYS A 375 -1.56 -4.37 2.37
N ILE A 376 -2.75 -3.94 2.75
CA ILE A 376 -2.95 -2.82 3.67
C ILE A 376 -3.78 -3.31 4.87
N THR A 377 -3.32 -3.04 6.10
CA THR A 377 -4.00 -3.47 7.33
C THR A 377 -3.98 -2.39 8.40
N GLY A 378 -4.97 -2.35 9.30
CA GLY A 378 -5.02 -1.35 10.37
C GLY A 378 -5.29 0.06 9.82
N LEU A 379 -6.38 0.21 9.07
CA LEU A 379 -6.81 1.50 8.52
C LEU A 379 -7.84 2.17 9.42
N PHE A 380 -7.60 3.42 9.79
CA PHE A 380 -8.60 4.28 10.41
C PHE A 380 -8.80 5.54 9.56
N ILE A 381 -9.98 5.68 8.96
CA ILE A 381 -10.32 6.81 8.11
C ILE A 381 -11.55 7.49 8.71
N ASN A 382 -11.43 8.77 9.05
CA ASN A 382 -12.54 9.56 9.57
C ASN A 382 -12.68 10.87 8.82
N GLY A 383 -13.76 11.00 8.06
CA GLY A 383 -14.05 12.15 7.22
C GLY A 383 -13.38 12.03 5.86
N VAL A 384 -14.19 11.85 4.82
CA VAL A 384 -13.77 11.98 3.42
C VAL A 384 -14.79 12.83 2.68
N SER A 385 -14.34 13.95 2.13
CA SER A 385 -15.18 14.90 1.39
C SER A 385 -15.32 14.53 -0.09
N ARG A 386 -16.21 15.20 -0.80
CA ARG A 386 -16.42 15.02 -2.26
C ARG A 386 -15.53 15.98 -3.05
N GLY A 387 -14.24 15.91 -2.84
CA GLY A 387 -13.24 16.88 -3.33
C GLY A 387 -12.85 17.91 -2.26
N PRO A 388 -11.67 18.53 -2.40
CA PRO A 388 -11.28 19.66 -1.57
C PRO A 388 -12.30 20.81 -1.67
N SER A 389 -12.34 21.65 -0.64
CA SER A 389 -13.33 22.74 -0.54
C SER A 389 -13.27 23.75 -1.70
N ASP A 390 -12.13 23.88 -2.36
CA ASP A 390 -11.90 24.74 -3.52
C ASP A 390 -11.99 24.01 -4.88
N GLU A 391 -12.21 22.70 -4.89
CA GLU A 391 -12.46 21.90 -6.10
C GLU A 391 -13.31 20.64 -5.77
N PRO A 392 -14.64 20.77 -5.59
CA PRO A 392 -15.52 19.62 -5.45
C PRO A 392 -15.46 18.70 -6.67
N ASP A 393 -15.46 17.39 -6.45
CA ASP A 393 -15.27 16.34 -7.47
C ASP A 393 -16.34 15.24 -7.36
N VAL A 394 -16.96 14.92 -8.50
CA VAL A 394 -17.98 13.86 -8.64
C VAL A 394 -17.47 12.45 -8.27
N ASN A 395 -16.18 12.22 -8.45
CA ASN A 395 -15.47 11.00 -8.14
C ASN A 395 -14.92 10.99 -6.71
N GLY A 396 -14.98 12.10 -5.96
CA GLY A 396 -14.56 12.17 -4.56
C GLY A 396 -15.54 11.50 -3.59
N GLY A 397 -15.11 11.34 -2.33
CA GLY A 397 -15.94 10.89 -1.21
C GLY A 397 -15.80 9.41 -0.85
N VAL A 398 -14.87 8.67 -1.46
CA VAL A 398 -14.73 7.23 -1.28
C VAL A 398 -13.63 6.92 -0.26
N GLY A 399 -13.93 6.05 0.72
CA GLY A 399 -12.94 5.60 1.70
C GLY A 399 -11.79 4.83 1.07
N ILE A 400 -12.08 3.79 0.31
CA ILE A 400 -11.08 2.96 -0.39
C ILE A 400 -11.53 2.78 -1.84
N ARG A 401 -10.71 3.20 -2.80
CA ARG A 401 -10.98 3.00 -4.23
C ARG A 401 -9.91 2.11 -4.86
N PHE A 402 -10.35 1.19 -5.72
CA PHE A 402 -9.49 0.44 -6.62
C PHE A 402 -9.70 0.88 -8.07
N GLY A 403 -8.71 0.63 -8.93
CA GLY A 403 -8.80 0.93 -10.36
C GLY A 403 -7.74 0.24 -11.21
N GLY A 404 -8.17 -0.25 -12.38
CA GLY A 404 -7.30 -0.78 -13.42
C GLY A 404 -6.53 0.33 -14.16
N TYR A 405 -5.58 -0.07 -14.99
CA TYR A 405 -4.81 0.81 -15.87
C TYR A 405 -5.30 0.68 -17.32
N PRO A 406 -5.39 1.77 -18.08
CA PRO A 406 -5.27 3.15 -17.63
C PRO A 406 -6.57 3.67 -17.01
N SER A 407 -6.47 4.64 -16.09
CA SER A 407 -7.62 5.16 -15.33
C SER A 407 -8.66 5.92 -16.16
N ASP A 408 -8.34 6.28 -17.40
CA ASP A 408 -9.24 6.91 -18.38
C ASP A 408 -10.05 5.89 -19.20
N ASN A 409 -9.70 4.60 -19.19
CA ASN A 409 -10.46 3.52 -19.82
C ASN A 409 -10.90 2.47 -18.79
N ARG A 410 -11.78 2.88 -17.87
CA ARG A 410 -12.24 1.99 -16.79
C ARG A 410 -13.05 0.79 -17.27
N VAL A 411 -13.72 0.87 -18.43
CA VAL A 411 -14.59 -0.19 -18.96
C VAL A 411 -13.82 -1.33 -19.63
N SER A 412 -12.58 -1.08 -20.04
CA SER A 412 -11.70 -2.06 -20.67
C SER A 412 -10.24 -1.79 -20.28
N PRO A 413 -9.90 -1.92 -18.99
CA PRO A 413 -8.53 -1.70 -18.55
C PRO A 413 -7.61 -2.74 -19.21
N SER A 414 -6.42 -2.33 -19.61
CA SER A 414 -5.40 -3.25 -20.09
C SER A 414 -4.83 -4.07 -18.94
N GLU A 415 -4.84 -3.54 -17.72
CA GLU A 415 -4.42 -4.25 -16.50
C GLU A 415 -5.26 -3.92 -15.28
N TYR A 416 -5.31 -4.86 -14.35
CA TYR A 416 -6.15 -4.77 -13.16
C TYR A 416 -5.30 -4.42 -11.94
N ALA A 417 -5.90 -3.66 -11.01
CA ALA A 417 -5.43 -3.68 -9.63
C ALA A 417 -5.59 -5.12 -9.11
N SER A 418 -4.51 -5.78 -8.72
CA SER A 418 -4.56 -7.24 -8.57
C SER A 418 -3.76 -7.85 -7.42
N ARG A 419 -4.31 -8.93 -6.83
CA ARG A 419 -3.69 -9.62 -5.68
C ARG A 419 -3.44 -8.65 -4.52
N ILE A 420 -4.48 -7.88 -4.16
CA ILE A 420 -4.43 -6.88 -3.09
C ILE A 420 -5.39 -7.28 -1.97
N GLU A 421 -4.90 -7.29 -0.74
CA GLU A 421 -5.70 -7.49 0.47
C GLU A 421 -5.80 -6.18 1.25
N ILE A 422 -7.01 -5.76 1.60
CA ILE A 422 -7.28 -4.75 2.63
C ILE A 422 -7.96 -5.44 3.80
N SER A 423 -7.42 -5.28 5.01
CA SER A 423 -7.93 -5.93 6.21
C SER A 423 -7.96 -4.97 7.40
N ASP A 424 -8.81 -5.25 8.39
CA ASP A 424 -8.80 -4.58 9.70
C ASP A 424 -8.93 -3.05 9.54
N PHE A 425 -10.08 -2.61 9.05
CA PHE A 425 -10.32 -1.21 8.71
C PHE A 425 -11.56 -0.62 9.38
N VAL A 426 -11.51 0.68 9.66
CA VAL A 426 -12.62 1.49 10.13
C VAL A 426 -12.75 2.72 9.23
N LEU A 427 -13.87 2.84 8.53
CA LEU A 427 -14.20 3.96 7.65
C LEU A 427 -15.38 4.73 8.24
N ILE A 428 -15.23 6.01 8.53
CA ILE A 428 -16.25 6.84 9.18
C ILE A 428 -16.49 8.07 8.31
N ASN A 429 -17.77 8.39 8.06
CA ASN A 429 -18.19 9.61 7.35
C ASN A 429 -17.54 9.78 5.97
N CYS A 430 -17.50 8.70 5.18
CA CYS A 430 -17.09 8.80 3.77
C CYS A 430 -18.25 9.33 2.92
N ALA A 431 -18.15 10.55 2.40
CA ALA A 431 -19.27 11.28 1.82
C ALA A 431 -19.93 10.63 0.59
N LYS A 432 -19.22 9.76 -0.14
CA LYS A 432 -19.77 8.99 -1.28
C LYS A 432 -19.97 7.53 -0.93
N GLY A 433 -19.01 6.88 -0.30
CA GLY A 433 -19.14 5.48 0.09
C GLY A 433 -17.89 4.89 0.73
N GLY A 434 -18.02 3.67 1.23
CA GLY A 434 -16.92 2.97 1.90
C GLY A 434 -15.87 2.46 0.92
N VAL A 435 -16.16 1.35 0.25
CA VAL A 435 -15.22 0.64 -0.65
C VAL A 435 -15.77 0.61 -2.07
N GLN A 436 -14.94 1.00 -3.03
CA GLN A 436 -15.29 0.99 -4.45
C GLN A 436 -14.30 0.18 -5.27
N PRO A 437 -14.62 -1.10 -5.57
CA PRO A 437 -13.87 -1.87 -6.55
C PRO A 437 -14.22 -1.43 -7.98
N THR A 438 -13.19 -1.20 -8.79
CA THR A 438 -13.30 -0.98 -10.24
C THR A 438 -12.00 -1.47 -10.86
N GLY A 439 -12.02 -2.17 -12.00
CA GLY A 439 -10.81 -2.71 -12.62
C GLY A 439 -9.94 -3.54 -11.68
N THR A 440 -10.56 -4.43 -10.89
CA THR A 440 -9.89 -5.29 -9.91
C THR A 440 -9.84 -6.75 -10.34
N GLN A 441 -8.78 -7.45 -9.95
CA GLN A 441 -8.64 -8.89 -10.15
C GLN A 441 -8.03 -9.56 -8.90
N ASP A 442 -8.67 -10.57 -8.32
CA ASP A 442 -8.13 -11.30 -7.16
C ASP A 442 -7.85 -10.37 -5.95
N CYS A 443 -8.79 -9.47 -5.64
CA CYS A 443 -8.64 -8.52 -4.54
C CYS A 443 -9.61 -8.84 -3.40
N VAL A 444 -9.18 -8.58 -2.16
CA VAL A 444 -9.92 -8.92 -0.94
C VAL A 444 -10.06 -7.68 -0.07
N VAL A 445 -11.25 -7.46 0.47
CA VAL A 445 -11.50 -6.54 1.60
C VAL A 445 -12.15 -7.32 2.74
N ARG A 446 -11.61 -7.24 3.96
CA ARG A 446 -12.15 -8.01 5.09
C ARG A 446 -11.99 -7.36 6.46
N ASN A 447 -12.70 -7.87 7.46
CA ASN A 447 -12.61 -7.43 8.86
C ASN A 447 -12.82 -5.91 9.00
N GLY A 448 -13.94 -5.40 8.49
CA GLY A 448 -14.17 -3.97 8.33
C GLY A 448 -15.35 -3.43 9.11
N LEU A 449 -15.26 -2.17 9.52
CA LEU A 449 -16.40 -1.37 9.99
C LEU A 449 -16.53 -0.13 9.10
N ILE A 450 -17.73 0.08 8.54
CA ILE A 450 -18.06 1.26 7.74
C ILE A 450 -19.21 1.97 8.45
N VAL A 451 -18.99 3.20 8.91
CA VAL A 451 -19.95 4.00 9.68
C VAL A 451 -20.33 5.25 8.90
N ASN A 452 -21.63 5.48 8.80
CA ASN A 452 -22.26 6.62 8.14
C ASN A 452 -21.73 6.89 6.72
N PRO A 453 -21.63 5.89 5.83
CA PRO A 453 -21.26 6.15 4.45
C PRO A 453 -22.35 6.96 3.74
N GLY A 454 -21.93 7.87 2.87
CA GLY A 454 -22.81 8.71 2.08
C GLY A 454 -23.14 10.07 2.70
N SER A 455 -23.73 10.93 1.88
CA SER A 455 -24.15 12.29 2.21
C SER A 455 -25.59 12.54 1.77
N GLU A 456 -26.18 13.66 2.21
CA GLU A 456 -27.50 14.07 1.71
C GLU A 456 -27.44 14.53 0.25
N PHE A 457 -26.45 15.37 -0.04
CA PHE A 457 -26.25 15.98 -1.35
C PHE A 457 -25.04 15.37 -2.08
N ASP A 458 -25.05 15.43 -3.40
CA ASP A 458 -23.91 15.06 -4.23
C ASP A 458 -22.76 16.09 -4.14
N HIS A 459 -21.78 15.99 -5.04
CA HIS A 459 -20.61 16.89 -5.05
C HIS A 459 -20.95 18.36 -5.33
N THR A 460 -22.14 18.65 -5.87
CA THR A 460 -22.62 20.03 -6.07
C THR A 460 -23.09 20.67 -4.77
N GLY A 461 -23.32 19.86 -3.72
CA GLY A 461 -23.87 20.31 -2.44
C GLY A 461 -25.36 20.67 -2.47
N THR A 462 -26.06 20.45 -3.60
CA THR A 462 -27.46 20.87 -3.77
C THR A 462 -28.39 19.74 -4.25
N THR A 463 -27.91 18.83 -5.11
CA THR A 463 -28.74 17.72 -5.60
C THR A 463 -28.89 16.65 -4.52
N THR A 464 -30.12 16.37 -4.11
CA THR A 464 -30.39 15.29 -3.14
C THR A 464 -30.16 13.92 -3.78
N ILE A 465 -29.44 13.05 -3.07
CA ILE A 465 -29.17 11.69 -3.53
C ILE A 465 -30.38 10.79 -3.26
N ALA A 466 -30.94 10.24 -4.35
CA ALA A 466 -32.05 9.31 -4.29
C ALA A 466 -31.67 8.03 -3.52
N ASP A 467 -32.63 7.45 -2.79
CA ASP A 467 -32.40 6.19 -2.08
C ASP A 467 -32.18 4.98 -3.00
N THR A 468 -32.52 5.12 -4.28
CA THR A 468 -32.32 4.14 -5.34
C THR A 468 -30.92 4.19 -5.96
N ASP A 469 -30.16 5.28 -5.75
CA ASP A 469 -28.88 5.49 -6.41
C ASP A 469 -27.87 4.42 -5.97
N THR A 470 -27.32 3.71 -6.96
CA THR A 470 -26.38 2.60 -6.79
C THR A 470 -24.93 3.05 -6.90
N THR A 471 -24.71 4.31 -7.28
CA THR A 471 -23.41 4.94 -7.52
C THR A 471 -22.99 5.87 -6.38
N GLN A 472 -23.91 6.12 -5.44
CA GLN A 472 -23.76 7.01 -4.31
C GLN A 472 -24.24 6.32 -3.03
N ASN A 473 -23.73 6.79 -1.89
CA ASN A 473 -24.14 6.40 -0.55
C ASN A 473 -24.13 4.88 -0.31
N PHE A 474 -23.00 4.24 -0.54
CA PHE A 474 -22.87 2.78 -0.42
C PHE A 474 -21.84 2.37 0.63
N GLY A 475 -22.03 1.20 1.23
CA GLY A 475 -20.97 0.52 1.99
C GLY A 475 -19.88 0.01 1.05
N ILE A 476 -20.23 -0.94 0.16
CA ILE A 476 -19.34 -1.50 -0.87
C ILE A 476 -20.08 -1.48 -2.21
N ALA A 477 -19.55 -0.82 -3.24
CA ALA A 477 -20.19 -0.85 -4.55
C ALA A 477 -19.24 -0.58 -5.72
N THR A 478 -19.54 -1.14 -6.89
CA THR A 478 -18.86 -0.78 -8.16
C THR A 478 -19.22 0.63 -8.64
N ALA A 479 -20.26 1.21 -8.04
CA ALA A 479 -20.88 2.47 -8.42
C ALA A 479 -21.34 2.55 -9.88
N GLY A 480 -21.75 1.41 -10.46
CA GLY A 480 -22.21 1.33 -11.86
C GLY A 480 -21.11 1.59 -12.91
N ILE A 481 -19.90 1.97 -12.51
CA ILE A 481 -18.77 2.21 -13.41
C ILE A 481 -18.08 0.87 -13.62
N ALA A 482 -18.04 0.42 -14.88
CA ALA A 482 -17.22 -0.70 -15.32
C ALA A 482 -17.32 -1.97 -14.45
N ALA A 483 -18.52 -2.32 -13.98
CA ALA A 483 -18.71 -3.44 -13.07
C ALA A 483 -18.16 -4.77 -13.62
N SER A 484 -18.22 -4.97 -14.94
CA SER A 484 -17.64 -6.14 -15.63
C SER A 484 -16.13 -6.31 -15.43
N THR A 485 -15.44 -5.25 -15.02
CA THR A 485 -14.00 -5.23 -14.76
C THR A 485 -13.64 -5.56 -13.30
N VAL A 486 -14.64 -5.89 -12.48
CA VAL A 486 -14.44 -6.42 -11.13
C VAL A 486 -14.52 -7.94 -11.20
N VAL A 487 -13.35 -8.58 -11.10
CA VAL A 487 -13.18 -10.02 -11.29
C VAL A 487 -12.59 -10.64 -10.02
N ARG A 488 -13.22 -11.69 -9.49
CA ARG A 488 -12.73 -12.41 -8.29
C ARG A 488 -12.41 -11.49 -7.11
N PHE A 489 -13.31 -10.54 -6.86
CA PHE A 489 -13.26 -9.67 -5.70
C PHE A 489 -13.96 -10.32 -4.51
N THR A 490 -13.33 -10.32 -3.33
CA THR A 490 -13.90 -10.89 -2.10
C THR A 490 -14.15 -9.81 -1.07
N ALA A 491 -15.34 -9.82 -0.45
CA ALA A 491 -15.67 -8.97 0.70
C ALA A 491 -16.14 -9.82 1.90
N SER A 492 -15.39 -9.87 3.00
CA SER A 492 -15.76 -10.72 4.16
C SER A 492 -15.76 -10.00 5.50
N ASP A 493 -16.69 -10.34 6.39
CA ASP A 493 -16.67 -9.89 7.79
C ASP A 493 -16.66 -8.36 7.92
N ILE A 494 -17.57 -7.71 7.17
CA ILE A 494 -17.71 -6.25 7.14
C ILE A 494 -19.07 -5.86 7.72
N ARG A 495 -19.04 -4.92 8.66
CA ARG A 495 -20.24 -4.30 9.22
C ARG A 495 -20.44 -2.90 8.63
N VAL A 496 -21.62 -2.65 8.08
CA VAL A 496 -22.03 -1.32 7.58
C VAL A 496 -23.09 -0.73 8.49
N VAL A 497 -22.81 0.39 9.14
CA VAL A 497 -23.72 1.06 10.07
C VAL A 497 -24.04 2.45 9.54
N ASP A 498 -25.32 2.77 9.50
CA ASP A 498 -25.80 4.14 9.48
C ASP A 498 -26.57 4.39 10.78
N ASP A 499 -26.01 5.21 11.67
CA ASP A 499 -26.60 5.53 12.97
C ASP A 499 -27.16 6.96 13.03
N ARG A 500 -27.18 7.66 11.89
CA ARG A 500 -27.81 8.97 11.77
C ARG A 500 -29.31 8.83 12.00
N SER A 501 -29.90 9.85 12.63
CA SER A 501 -31.37 9.93 12.83
C SER A 501 -32.15 9.81 11.54
N THR A 502 -31.59 10.36 10.44
CA THR A 502 -32.06 10.16 9.08
C THR A 502 -30.96 9.44 8.29
N PRO A 503 -31.11 8.12 8.07
CA PRO A 503 -30.12 7.39 7.31
C PRO A 503 -29.89 7.94 5.91
N ARG A 504 -28.63 7.89 5.45
CA ARG A 504 -28.20 8.28 4.10
C ARG A 504 -27.64 7.12 3.29
N ALA A 505 -27.10 6.09 3.94
CA ALA A 505 -26.56 4.90 3.29
C ALA A 505 -27.69 4.16 2.55
N ASN A 506 -27.61 4.12 1.23
CA ASN A 506 -28.57 3.45 0.37
C ASN A 506 -28.42 1.93 0.49
N TYR A 507 -27.25 1.41 0.14
CA TYR A 507 -26.98 -0.03 0.09
C TYR A 507 -25.76 -0.39 0.93
N PRO A 508 -25.80 -1.47 1.74
CA PRO A 508 -24.61 -1.97 2.41
C PRO A 508 -23.61 -2.56 1.40
N VAL A 509 -24.10 -3.31 0.40
CA VAL A 509 -23.33 -3.90 -0.69
C VAL A 509 -24.12 -3.82 -2.00
N TYR A 510 -23.47 -3.42 -3.09
CA TYR A 510 -24.04 -3.38 -4.44
C TYR A 510 -22.95 -3.74 -5.48
N LEU A 511 -22.84 -5.03 -5.84
CA LEU A 511 -21.80 -5.57 -6.73
C LEU A 511 -22.38 -6.20 -7.99
N GLU A 512 -23.45 -5.62 -8.50
CA GLU A 512 -24.12 -6.06 -9.72
C GLU A 512 -23.21 -5.93 -10.96
N GLY A 513 -23.30 -6.88 -11.91
CA GLY A 513 -22.53 -6.86 -13.16
C GLY A 513 -21.06 -7.28 -13.04
N THR A 514 -20.68 -7.88 -11.92
CA THR A 514 -19.32 -8.35 -11.63
C THR A 514 -19.13 -9.84 -11.92
N THR A 515 -17.88 -10.34 -11.98
CA THR A 515 -17.58 -11.75 -12.33
C THR A 515 -16.83 -12.46 -11.20
N GLY A 516 -17.39 -13.57 -10.70
CA GLY A 516 -16.73 -14.41 -9.69
C GLY A 516 -16.51 -13.71 -8.34
N VAL A 517 -17.37 -12.75 -8.00
CA VAL A 517 -17.31 -12.04 -6.72
C VAL A 517 -17.88 -12.90 -5.59
N GLU A 518 -17.24 -12.84 -4.43
CA GLU A 518 -17.68 -13.54 -3.22
C GLU A 518 -17.87 -12.53 -2.08
N TYR A 519 -18.97 -12.65 -1.35
CA TYR A 519 -19.16 -11.87 -0.13
C TYR A 519 -19.80 -12.69 0.99
N THR A 520 -19.26 -12.58 2.20
CA THR A 520 -19.61 -13.43 3.36
C THR A 520 -19.52 -12.61 4.65
N GLY A 521 -20.31 -12.94 5.68
CA GLY A 521 -20.22 -12.23 6.97
C GLY A 521 -20.55 -10.72 6.90
N ILE A 522 -21.27 -10.28 5.86
CA ILE A 522 -21.70 -8.88 5.74
C ILE A 522 -22.90 -8.64 6.65
N THR A 523 -22.77 -7.67 7.56
CA THR A 523 -23.87 -7.23 8.43
C THR A 523 -24.15 -5.75 8.20
N SER A 524 -25.42 -5.35 8.31
CA SER A 524 -25.78 -3.93 8.19
C SER A 524 -26.82 -3.47 9.21
N HIS A 525 -26.79 -2.18 9.52
CA HIS A 525 -27.75 -1.51 10.41
C HIS A 525 -28.08 -0.13 9.86
N GLY A 526 -29.36 0.24 9.84
CA GLY A 526 -29.82 1.58 9.48
C GLY A 526 -29.72 1.94 8.01
N THR A 527 -29.31 1.05 7.11
CA THR A 527 -29.29 1.34 5.66
C THR A 527 -30.72 1.48 5.11
N ARG A 528 -30.93 2.40 4.16
CA ARG A 528 -32.24 2.67 3.55
C ARG A 528 -32.80 1.47 2.79
N ARG A 529 -31.92 0.66 2.21
CA ARG A 529 -32.24 -0.58 1.50
C ARG A 529 -31.43 -1.75 2.06
N THR A 530 -32.00 -2.94 1.93
CA THR A 530 -31.44 -4.20 2.46
C THR A 530 -30.91 -5.15 1.38
N ALA A 531 -31.21 -4.90 0.10
CA ALA A 531 -30.85 -5.82 -0.99
C ALA A 531 -29.49 -5.45 -1.63
N ALA A 532 -28.55 -6.40 -1.58
CA ALA A 532 -27.61 -6.57 -2.68
C ALA A 532 -28.43 -7.07 -3.88
N THR A 533 -28.58 -6.27 -4.94
CA THR A 533 -29.21 -6.77 -6.17
C THR A 533 -28.14 -7.53 -6.96
N ASP A 534 -27.98 -8.81 -6.66
CA ASP A 534 -27.23 -9.69 -7.54
C ASP A 534 -28.11 -10.07 -8.73
N SER A 535 -27.87 -9.44 -9.89
CA SER A 535 -28.54 -9.77 -11.14
C SER A 535 -27.88 -10.94 -11.87
N VAL A 536 -27.64 -12.04 -11.18
CA VAL A 536 -27.52 -13.35 -11.82
C VAL A 536 -27.80 -14.42 -10.78
N ALA A 537 -28.70 -15.34 -11.13
CA ALA A 537 -29.21 -16.43 -10.32
C ALA A 537 -28.18 -17.00 -9.31
N VAL A 538 -28.21 -16.50 -8.08
CA VAL A 538 -27.57 -17.18 -6.96
C VAL A 538 -28.53 -18.29 -6.55
N GLU A 539 -28.26 -19.48 -7.04
CA GLU A 539 -28.54 -20.69 -6.29
C GLU A 539 -27.84 -20.50 -4.93
N ARG A 540 -28.61 -20.20 -3.86
CA ARG A 540 -28.08 -20.18 -2.50
C ARG A 540 -27.75 -21.63 -2.12
N ARG A 541 -26.59 -22.09 -2.58
CA ARG A 541 -26.13 -23.46 -2.39
C ARG A 541 -25.64 -23.60 -0.94
N LEU A 542 -26.58 -23.87 -0.04
CA LEU A 542 -26.32 -24.24 1.34
C LEU A 542 -25.72 -25.65 1.35
N LEU A 543 -24.42 -25.76 1.08
CA LEU A 543 -23.68 -27.02 1.13
C LEU A 543 -23.31 -27.31 2.59
N GLY A 544 -23.97 -28.31 3.19
CA GLY A 544 -23.73 -28.75 4.57
C GLY A 544 -24.92 -28.53 5.51
N SER A 545 -25.01 -29.34 6.57
CA SER A 545 -26.15 -29.35 7.51
C SER A 545 -26.32 -27.99 8.20
N THR A 546 -27.24 -27.17 7.71
CA THR A 546 -27.64 -25.94 8.38
C THR A 546 -28.87 -26.24 9.23
N VAL A 547 -28.72 -26.21 10.55
CA VAL A 547 -29.85 -26.30 11.48
C VAL A 547 -30.47 -24.90 11.60
N ILE A 548 -31.59 -24.68 10.93
CA ILE A 548 -32.38 -23.46 11.13
C ILE A 548 -33.20 -23.65 12.41
N GLN A 549 -32.76 -23.05 13.52
CA GLN A 549 -33.44 -23.14 14.82
C GLN A 549 -34.68 -22.22 14.94
N SER A 550 -35.04 -21.46 13.90
CA SER A 550 -36.19 -20.52 13.88
C SER A 550 -37.02 -20.61 12.58
N MET A 551 -38.18 -19.94 12.53
CA MET A 551 -39.18 -20.08 11.45
C MET A 551 -38.66 -19.62 10.07
N LEU A 552 -38.84 -20.46 9.05
CA LEU A 552 -38.68 -20.10 7.63
C LEU A 552 -40.08 -19.82 7.02
N ILE A 553 -40.30 -18.60 6.54
CA ILE A 553 -41.52 -18.22 5.80
C ILE A 553 -41.17 -18.07 4.32
N VAL A 554 -41.87 -18.81 3.43
CA VAL A 554 -41.65 -18.76 1.97
C VAL A 554 -42.94 -18.29 1.28
N PRO A 555 -43.07 -17.00 0.92
CA PRO A 555 -44.32 -16.42 0.41
C PRO A 555 -44.85 -17.03 -0.89
N SER A 556 -43.96 -17.61 -1.70
CA SER A 556 -44.27 -18.14 -3.04
C SER A 556 -44.18 -19.67 -3.14
N GLY A 557 -44.16 -20.37 -1.99
CA GLY A 557 -44.12 -21.84 -1.93
C GLY A 557 -42.73 -22.46 -2.01
N ILE A 558 -42.65 -23.76 -1.70
CA ILE A 558 -41.41 -24.56 -1.71
C ILE A 558 -41.56 -25.67 -2.77
N ARG A 559 -40.51 -25.88 -3.58
CA ARG A 559 -40.37 -27.08 -4.42
C ARG A 559 -39.25 -27.94 -3.83
N SER A 560 -39.53 -29.20 -3.49
CA SER A 560 -38.54 -30.16 -3.01
C SER A 560 -38.42 -31.35 -3.98
N GLY A 561 -37.19 -31.71 -4.37
CA GLY A 561 -36.88 -32.81 -5.30
C GLY A 561 -35.97 -32.40 -6.48
N ALA A 562 -35.54 -33.37 -7.29
CA ALA A 562 -34.65 -33.16 -8.44
C ALA A 562 -35.15 -33.90 -9.70
N ASN A 563 -35.17 -33.22 -10.85
CA ASN A 563 -35.62 -33.82 -12.12
C ASN A 563 -34.64 -34.84 -12.72
N ALA A 564 -33.43 -34.95 -12.17
CA ALA A 564 -32.34 -35.80 -12.67
C ALA A 564 -32.05 -37.02 -11.77
N ALA A 565 -32.72 -37.17 -10.63
CA ALA A 565 -32.48 -38.27 -9.71
C ALA A 565 -33.32 -39.51 -10.08
N THR A 566 -32.70 -40.69 -10.04
CA THR A 566 -33.38 -41.98 -10.18
C THR A 566 -33.54 -42.65 -8.80
N GLY A 567 -34.65 -43.35 -8.57
CA GLY A 567 -34.96 -43.97 -7.28
C GLY A 567 -35.84 -43.11 -6.36
N THR A 568 -35.77 -43.33 -5.04
CA THR A 568 -36.60 -42.59 -4.07
C THR A 568 -36.00 -41.20 -3.82
N ILE A 569 -36.68 -40.16 -4.32
CA ILE A 569 -36.35 -38.76 -4.06
C ILE A 569 -37.11 -38.32 -2.81
N ARG A 570 -36.40 -38.00 -1.73
CA ARG A 570 -37.04 -37.46 -0.53
C ARG A 570 -37.46 -36.00 -0.78
N GLY A 571 -38.74 -35.71 -0.55
CA GLY A 571 -39.31 -34.37 -0.65
C GLY A 571 -39.17 -33.60 0.66
N SER A 572 -40.21 -33.59 1.48
CA SER A 572 -40.23 -32.93 2.78
C SER A 572 -40.56 -33.96 3.86
N ASP A 573 -39.56 -34.35 4.65
CA ASP A 573 -39.76 -35.25 5.78
C ASP A 573 -40.21 -34.45 7.01
N VAL A 574 -41.30 -34.89 7.67
CA VAL A 574 -41.74 -34.33 8.96
C VAL A 574 -41.54 -35.39 10.03
N ASN A 575 -40.71 -35.08 11.03
CA ASN A 575 -40.40 -35.98 12.13
C ASN A 575 -40.76 -35.36 13.49
N GLY A 576 -41.13 -36.20 14.44
CA GLY A 576 -41.52 -35.81 15.79
C GLY A 576 -41.55 -37.04 16.71
N ALA A 577 -41.64 -36.82 18.02
CA ALA A 577 -41.68 -37.92 19.00
C ALA A 577 -42.85 -38.88 18.75
N ALA A 578 -42.71 -40.15 19.14
CA ALA A 578 -43.82 -41.09 19.11
C ALA A 578 -45.01 -40.55 19.94
N GLY A 579 -46.24 -40.71 19.43
CA GLY A 579 -47.44 -40.12 20.05
C GLY A 579 -47.66 -38.64 19.71
N SER A 580 -46.85 -38.03 18.84
CA SER A 580 -47.09 -36.66 18.34
C SER A 580 -47.74 -36.66 16.96
N ARG A 581 -48.68 -35.72 16.75
CA ARG A 581 -49.23 -35.41 15.41
C ARG A 581 -48.14 -34.71 14.60
N ARG A 582 -47.85 -35.22 13.41
CA ARG A 582 -46.81 -34.69 12.51
C ARG A 582 -47.48 -34.14 11.26
N GLN A 583 -47.63 -32.82 11.20
CA GLN A 583 -48.32 -32.13 10.11
C GLN A 583 -47.38 -31.90 8.92
N ILE A 584 -47.82 -32.35 7.74
CA ILE A 584 -47.10 -32.18 6.46
C ILE A 584 -47.45 -30.83 5.85
N GLY A 585 -48.70 -30.37 6.01
CA GLY A 585 -49.13 -29.06 5.54
C GLY A 585 -50.42 -28.60 6.23
N GLN A 586 -50.58 -27.29 6.34
CA GLN A 586 -51.77 -26.64 6.87
C GLN A 586 -52.23 -25.53 5.93
N ALA A 587 -53.49 -25.58 5.52
CA ALA A 587 -54.13 -24.49 4.79
C ALA A 587 -54.69 -23.48 5.79
N LEU A 588 -54.24 -22.22 5.65
CA LEU A 588 -54.67 -21.10 6.49
C LEU A 588 -55.58 -20.17 5.68
N THR A 589 -56.50 -19.49 6.36
CA THR A 589 -57.20 -18.32 5.83
C THR A 589 -57.04 -17.19 6.84
N ALA A 590 -56.45 -16.07 6.42
CA ALA A 590 -56.10 -14.95 7.30
C ALA A 590 -55.37 -15.39 8.59
N GLY A 591 -54.42 -16.33 8.48
CA GLY A 591 -53.64 -16.85 9.61
C GLY A 591 -54.34 -17.91 10.46
N THR A 592 -55.60 -18.24 10.20
CA THR A 592 -56.35 -19.25 10.96
C THR A 592 -56.41 -20.58 10.21
N ALA A 593 -56.18 -21.69 10.91
CA ALA A 593 -56.25 -23.03 10.34
C ALA A 593 -57.63 -23.36 9.76
N ARG A 594 -57.65 -23.99 8.58
CA ARG A 594 -58.85 -24.51 7.93
C ARG A 594 -58.74 -25.98 7.61
N TRP A 595 -57.59 -26.40 7.10
CA TRP A 595 -57.31 -27.80 6.76
C TRP A 595 -55.89 -28.18 7.16
N ASP A 596 -55.68 -29.44 7.53
CA ASP A 596 -54.34 -30.02 7.60
C ASP A 596 -54.28 -31.41 6.96
N VAL A 597 -53.06 -31.79 6.59
CA VAL A 597 -52.70 -33.16 6.23
C VAL A 597 -51.56 -33.58 7.15
N ALA A 598 -51.72 -34.70 7.85
CA ALA A 598 -50.80 -35.09 8.91
C ALA A 598 -50.72 -36.60 9.09
N ALA A 599 -49.70 -37.06 9.80
CA ALA A 599 -49.78 -38.32 10.54
C ALA A 599 -50.48 -38.07 11.89
N SER A 600 -51.37 -38.97 12.30
CA SER A 600 -52.06 -38.90 13.60
C SER A 600 -51.08 -39.01 14.78
N GLY A 601 -51.57 -38.63 15.97
CA GLY A 601 -50.80 -38.66 17.22
C GLY A 601 -50.79 -40.03 17.90
N ASP A 602 -51.05 -41.12 17.18
CA ASP A 602 -51.03 -42.46 17.77
C ASP A 602 -49.58 -42.88 18.09
N VAL A 603 -49.40 -43.60 19.19
CA VAL A 603 -48.09 -44.08 19.64
C VAL A 603 -47.59 -45.19 18.72
N GLU A 604 -46.34 -45.10 18.24
CA GLU A 604 -45.70 -46.17 17.47
C GLU A 604 -45.25 -47.30 18.42
N SER A 605 -46.09 -48.33 18.59
CA SER A 605 -45.84 -49.45 19.53
C SER A 605 -45.22 -50.69 18.88
N GLY A 606 -44.87 -50.62 17.59
CA GLY A 606 -44.31 -51.74 16.82
C GLY A 606 -45.37 -52.59 16.09
N ALA A 607 -44.93 -53.61 15.34
CA ALA A 607 -45.80 -54.51 14.56
C ALA A 607 -46.82 -53.80 13.63
N ASN A 608 -46.40 -52.69 13.01
CA ASN A 608 -47.22 -51.79 12.19
C ASN A 608 -48.32 -51.00 12.92
N ALA A 609 -48.49 -51.17 14.24
CA ALA A 609 -49.37 -50.34 15.04
C ALA A 609 -48.74 -48.95 15.25
N GLY A 610 -49.53 -47.90 15.04
CA GLY A 610 -49.10 -46.53 15.21
C GLY A 610 -49.90 -45.55 14.36
N SER A 611 -49.25 -44.46 13.96
CA SER A 611 -49.89 -43.35 13.30
C SER A 611 -50.46 -43.69 11.91
N ASN A 612 -51.57 -43.02 11.60
CA ASN A 612 -52.33 -43.12 10.37
C ASN A 612 -52.24 -41.79 9.60
N LEU A 613 -52.42 -41.82 8.28
CA LEU A 613 -52.52 -40.59 7.49
C LEU A 613 -53.91 -39.99 7.69
N VAL A 614 -53.97 -38.69 7.98
CA VAL A 614 -55.23 -37.99 8.26
C VAL A 614 -55.35 -36.68 7.49
N VAL A 615 -56.59 -36.34 7.11
CA VAL A 615 -56.98 -35.01 6.64
C VAL A 615 -58.02 -34.47 7.61
N ALA A 616 -57.71 -33.36 8.29
CA ALA A 616 -58.64 -32.74 9.23
C ALA A 616 -59.12 -31.38 8.76
N GLY A 617 -60.34 -31.03 9.16
CA GLY A 617 -60.85 -29.67 9.04
C GLY A 617 -60.93 -28.97 10.39
N TYR A 618 -60.92 -27.64 10.34
CA TYR A 618 -60.90 -26.76 11.50
C TYR A 618 -62.03 -25.73 11.40
N SER A 619 -62.57 -25.34 12.55
CA SER A 619 -63.60 -24.32 12.70
C SER A 619 -63.08 -22.93 12.37
N ASP A 620 -63.99 -21.96 12.31
CA ASP A 620 -63.60 -20.58 12.03
C ASP A 620 -62.65 -19.98 13.06
N ALA A 621 -62.69 -20.47 14.31
CA ALA A 621 -61.78 -20.11 15.40
C ALA A 621 -60.46 -20.91 15.42
N GLY A 622 -60.22 -21.78 14.43
CA GLY A 622 -59.00 -22.59 14.33
C GLY A 622 -58.99 -23.82 15.25
N VAL A 623 -60.13 -24.19 15.84
CA VAL A 623 -60.29 -25.43 16.63
C VAL A 623 -60.58 -26.60 15.70
N LYS A 624 -59.89 -27.74 15.88
CA LYS A 624 -60.10 -28.95 15.07
C LYS A 624 -61.55 -29.44 15.19
N LEU A 625 -62.20 -29.69 14.06
CA LEU A 625 -63.56 -30.24 14.00
C LEU A 625 -63.53 -31.77 14.07
N ALA A 626 -62.87 -32.40 13.10
CA ALA A 626 -62.72 -33.85 13.00
C ALA A 626 -61.59 -34.21 12.03
N ASP A 627 -61.12 -35.46 12.09
CA ASP A 627 -60.41 -36.07 10.97
C ASP A 627 -61.47 -36.58 9.97
N TYR A 628 -61.55 -35.96 8.80
CA TYR A 628 -62.56 -36.29 7.79
C TYR A 628 -62.15 -37.46 6.90
N LEU A 629 -60.84 -37.70 6.76
CA LEU A 629 -60.28 -38.89 6.13
C LEU A 629 -59.18 -39.44 7.03
N VAL A 630 -59.21 -40.73 7.29
CA VAL A 630 -58.15 -41.49 7.97
C VAL A 630 -57.79 -42.69 7.12
N ILE A 631 -56.53 -42.80 6.70
CA ILE A 631 -56.01 -43.97 5.99
C ILE A 631 -55.10 -44.73 6.96
N ARG A 632 -55.50 -45.96 7.25
CA ARG A 632 -54.73 -46.81 8.17
C ARG A 632 -53.44 -47.26 7.54
N ARG A 633 -52.33 -47.07 8.26
CA ARG A 633 -51.02 -47.53 7.80
C ARG A 633 -50.92 -49.05 7.70
N THR A 634 -51.66 -49.77 8.55
CA THR A 634 -51.61 -51.24 8.66
C THR A 634 -52.18 -51.99 7.47
N ASP A 635 -53.26 -51.50 6.87
CA ASP A 635 -54.05 -52.22 5.86
C ASP A 635 -54.59 -51.33 4.73
N GLY A 636 -54.25 -50.03 4.72
CA GLY A 636 -54.67 -49.08 3.69
C GLY A 636 -56.16 -48.72 3.73
N ARG A 637 -56.93 -49.17 4.74
CA ARG A 637 -58.36 -48.85 4.81
C ARG A 637 -58.58 -47.36 5.04
N ALA A 638 -59.34 -46.75 4.14
CA ALA A 638 -59.82 -45.38 4.27
C ALA A 638 -61.13 -45.35 5.07
N ALA A 639 -61.14 -44.58 6.16
CA ALA A 639 -62.33 -44.27 6.93
C ALA A 639 -62.67 -42.78 6.74
N PHE A 640 -63.95 -42.49 6.49
CA PHE A 640 -64.45 -41.13 6.36
C PHE A 640 -65.18 -40.72 7.63
N GLY A 641 -64.94 -39.50 8.10
CA GLY A 641 -65.57 -38.94 9.31
C GLY A 641 -67.06 -38.60 9.14
N GLY A 642 -67.63 -38.83 7.96
CA GLY A 642 -69.04 -38.63 7.62
C GLY A 642 -69.48 -39.54 6.47
N ALA A 643 -70.77 -39.50 6.12
CA ALA A 643 -71.31 -40.27 5.00
C ALA A 643 -70.68 -39.84 3.67
N VAL A 644 -70.22 -40.82 2.87
CA VAL A 644 -69.65 -40.55 1.55
C VAL A 644 -70.77 -40.31 0.55
N GLN A 645 -70.75 -39.15 -0.11
CA GLN A 645 -71.67 -38.86 -1.20
C GLN A 645 -71.08 -39.39 -2.52
N LEU A 646 -71.70 -40.41 -3.09
CA LEU A 646 -71.29 -40.96 -4.37
C LEU A 646 -71.63 -40.00 -5.51
N LYS A 647 -70.81 -40.00 -6.57
CA LYS A 647 -71.09 -39.21 -7.76
C LYS A 647 -72.41 -39.67 -8.39
N SER A 648 -73.31 -38.72 -8.60
CA SER A 648 -74.66 -38.98 -9.09
C SER A 648 -74.74 -38.90 -10.61
N TYR A 649 -75.37 -39.90 -11.20
CA TYR A 649 -75.67 -39.97 -12.64
C TYR A 649 -77.14 -40.31 -12.85
N THR A 650 -77.68 -40.03 -14.02
CA THR A 650 -78.95 -40.63 -14.44
C THR A 650 -78.66 -42.00 -15.07
N THR A 651 -79.65 -42.88 -15.16
CA THR A 651 -79.47 -44.17 -15.87
C THR A 651 -78.92 -43.98 -17.29
N ALA A 652 -79.31 -42.89 -17.96
CA ALA A 652 -78.90 -42.58 -19.33
C ALA A 652 -77.47 -42.00 -19.42
N THR A 653 -76.99 -41.34 -18.37
CA THR A 653 -75.69 -40.64 -18.38
C THR A 653 -74.62 -41.32 -17.55
N ARG A 654 -74.95 -42.43 -16.88
CA ARG A 654 -73.96 -43.18 -16.10
C ARG A 654 -72.89 -43.78 -17.01
N PRO A 655 -71.63 -43.79 -16.59
CA PRO A 655 -70.53 -44.40 -17.33
C PRO A 655 -70.73 -45.92 -17.48
N THR A 656 -69.93 -46.57 -18.34
CA THR A 656 -69.94 -48.03 -18.44
C THR A 656 -69.38 -48.65 -17.15
N PRO A 657 -69.90 -49.80 -16.69
CA PRO A 657 -69.40 -50.47 -15.49
C PRO A 657 -67.87 -50.68 -15.51
N ALA A 658 -67.33 -51.07 -16.67
CA ALA A 658 -65.91 -51.29 -16.87
C ALA A 658 -65.07 -50.03 -16.58
N SER A 659 -65.56 -48.84 -16.96
CA SER A 659 -64.84 -47.58 -16.74
C SER A 659 -64.81 -47.12 -15.28
N VAL A 660 -65.74 -47.61 -14.45
CA VAL A 660 -65.75 -47.36 -13.00
C VAL A 660 -64.95 -48.43 -12.23
N GLY A 661 -64.73 -49.60 -12.84
CA GLY A 661 -63.99 -50.72 -12.26
C GLY A 661 -64.82 -51.57 -11.29
N ALA A 662 -64.46 -52.85 -11.14
CA ALA A 662 -65.15 -53.76 -10.24
C ALA A 662 -65.08 -53.28 -8.78
N GLY A 663 -66.21 -53.32 -8.07
CA GLY A 663 -66.38 -52.80 -6.71
C GLY A 663 -66.61 -51.28 -6.63
N GLY A 664 -66.47 -50.54 -7.73
CA GLY A 664 -66.74 -49.11 -7.76
C GLY A 664 -68.24 -48.80 -7.65
N GLN A 665 -68.59 -47.78 -6.89
CA GLN A 665 -69.96 -47.39 -6.60
C GLN A 665 -70.29 -46.00 -7.12
N ILE A 666 -71.48 -45.85 -7.68
CA ILE A 666 -72.07 -44.56 -8.07
C ILE A 666 -73.50 -44.47 -7.56
N TYR A 667 -74.04 -43.26 -7.45
CA TYR A 667 -75.46 -43.08 -7.20
C TYR A 667 -76.20 -42.93 -8.52
N ASP A 668 -77.20 -43.76 -8.76
CA ASP A 668 -78.09 -43.59 -9.90
C ASP A 668 -79.32 -42.79 -9.44
N SER A 669 -79.36 -41.52 -9.80
CA SER A 669 -80.43 -40.59 -9.44
C SER A 669 -81.76 -40.91 -10.11
N THR A 670 -81.76 -41.62 -11.25
CA THR A 670 -83.00 -42.07 -11.87
C THR A 670 -83.57 -43.25 -11.10
N LEU A 671 -82.71 -44.11 -10.55
CA LEU A 671 -83.12 -45.27 -9.76
C LEU A 671 -83.29 -44.96 -8.26
N GLY A 672 -82.68 -43.87 -7.77
CA GLY A 672 -82.76 -43.43 -6.39
C GLY A 672 -81.88 -44.23 -5.42
N TYR A 673 -80.87 -44.96 -5.89
CA TYR A 673 -79.98 -45.73 -5.02
C TYR A 673 -78.57 -45.91 -5.61
N ALA A 674 -77.65 -46.36 -4.75
CA ALA A 674 -76.28 -46.67 -5.13
C ALA A 674 -76.20 -48.00 -5.90
N ILE A 675 -75.48 -47.99 -7.01
CA ILE A 675 -75.19 -49.19 -7.83
C ILE A 675 -73.70 -49.47 -7.82
N THR A 676 -73.33 -50.75 -7.90
CA THR A 676 -71.94 -51.22 -7.84
C THR A 676 -71.57 -51.88 -9.17
N SER A 677 -70.39 -51.59 -9.70
CA SER A 677 -69.89 -52.27 -10.90
C SER A 677 -69.25 -53.62 -10.53
N ASP A 678 -69.49 -54.67 -11.32
CA ASP A 678 -68.69 -55.91 -11.26
C ASP A 678 -67.54 -55.92 -12.29
N GLY A 679 -67.31 -54.79 -12.97
CA GLY A 679 -66.35 -54.64 -14.07
C GLY A 679 -66.95 -54.87 -15.46
N THR A 680 -68.15 -55.47 -15.58
CA THR A 680 -68.84 -55.71 -16.85
C THR A 680 -70.26 -55.16 -16.86
N ASN A 681 -70.97 -55.28 -15.74
CA ASN A 681 -72.37 -54.95 -15.54
C ASN A 681 -72.55 -54.06 -14.30
N TRP A 682 -73.62 -53.26 -14.32
CA TRP A 682 -74.10 -52.58 -13.12
C TRP A 682 -74.90 -53.57 -12.27
N LYS A 683 -74.47 -53.76 -11.02
CA LYS A 683 -75.22 -54.46 -9.98
C LYS A 683 -76.01 -53.45 -9.18
N PHE A 684 -77.30 -53.68 -9.11
CA PHE A 684 -78.21 -52.93 -8.28
C PHE A 684 -78.10 -53.45 -6.85
N GLY A 685 -78.23 -52.58 -5.85
CA GLY A 685 -78.18 -52.97 -4.43
C GLY A 685 -79.19 -54.10 -4.12
N PRO A 686 -79.00 -54.86 -3.03
CA PRO A 686 -79.68 -56.13 -2.82
C PRO A 686 -81.20 -55.96 -2.85
N THR A 687 -81.88 -56.82 -3.62
CA THR A 687 -83.21 -57.28 -3.23
C THR A 687 -83.10 -57.70 -1.76
N VAL A 688 -83.77 -56.98 -0.87
CA VAL A 688 -84.05 -57.48 0.48
C VAL A 688 -84.74 -58.83 0.29
N VAL A 689 -84.27 -59.82 1.04
CA VAL A 689 -84.67 -61.26 1.03
C VAL A 689 -86.02 -61.54 0.39
#